data_AF-A0A972E9S8-F1
#
_entry.id   AF-A0A972E9S8-F1
#
_cell.length_a   1.000
_cell.length_b   1.000
_cell.length_c   1.000
_cell.angle_alpha   90.00
_cell.angle_beta   90.00
_cell.angle_gamma   90.00
#
_symmetry.space_group_name_H-M   'P 1'
#
loop_
_entity.id
_entity.type
_entity.pdbx_description
1 polymer ?
#
loop_
_entity_poly.entity_id
_entity_poly.type
_entity_poly.pdbx_seq_one_letter_code
_entity_poly.pdbx_strand_id
1 'polypeptide(L)'
;MKVYDSDLENWVGMLRKMYFNHQDQDKSDPVSSVETIAIGLEDVSSVVDSILDGTYSQLSDDKKRIIKDFSAGLPMMAVILAENAKSGQLDFTRIPNNELVDKLLDVDENHDKEILKSCALFSHIGYRDEVKGEAKFIICNKNITPLLDGEDNARMTLFQRTFNKYTSREIFEIQGRFFAIRPIPLALKLAEDWLVECTPERLLDVITDIQIEDVRNSSQLLTAAFASQMSNLAGNEMAQNLVKALTGIESPFANAEVLNTELGSRLFRSLVEVDPVSVADLLWRVFGEMSTESLLLIKDGRRNLVWTVQKLCFDKRTFRIGTKLLIKFALAENETWGNNATNEAITLFHVYLPGTEADLDARMEIINWVRSLDGAEDFLIRILSSALMSSNYTYMGGAEKQGSKRLDHYMPSGAEIVKYWENVSSIIKDCIVAYPEKLDSLSDVVASNFGGLIRAGVSTLAFDLAEFVADKRNWDWEKMRESLRMISWRSGWKNYPGSLKERILQFKEKLTKDDFISRFRDASRYERGSWDEELRKKTELYKELAHDFIEKEGANDEMLRQVLLDSTNKPYIVFGTELYNCVCNDNGLYQRISTTIISAISETKDYADSTLIGFWSHASKQDFEAVYSSILNQIPDALFPLLAIRCSALEECSRLFDLVNSGKANIYSFNLFCSYCDWSKHDKDSIIAFFDRLARLSSDGSTIALERMKSLLYFDKQDNKWSFLIEEYRKLIIEEIAPVRIDHEGYMECVEMILNQYDSPVVASFISKKLLAYFMTESSNHHLTGHYVDSVLSIIFDKYFDVVWPDWSKSLADPSKMIFAYLLKFKLGHSIGGIGDGALFGVNHNDALKQWCADYPDSAPIVLASYIPVYNGEHLSDLAIYLLDNYGNNKSVLSELGCNLGSFSCFGSAVPIYEKKKRALQALVPHKNPAVNQWILDSIRYAEADIARERDRDAEDSMLYR
;
A
#
# COMPACT_ATOMS: atom_id res chain seq x y z
N MET A 1 46.90 13.34 -5.84
CA MET A 1 46.38 13.88 -4.56
C MET A 1 45.74 15.22 -4.88
N LYS A 2 44.44 15.39 -4.59
CA LYS A 2 43.51 16.47 -5.01
C LYS A 2 43.04 16.41 -6.48
N VAL A 3 42.02 15.60 -6.76
CA VAL A 3 40.80 15.88 -7.58
C VAL A 3 39.90 14.63 -7.43
N TYR A 4 39.14 14.46 -6.34
CA TYR A 4 38.14 13.36 -6.24
C TYR A 4 37.01 13.58 -5.19
N ASP A 5 36.80 14.80 -4.66
CA ASP A 5 35.79 15.04 -3.60
C ASP A 5 34.46 15.67 -4.07
N SER A 6 34.38 16.27 -5.26
CA SER A 6 33.22 17.11 -5.62
C SER A 6 31.98 16.37 -6.13
N ASP A 7 32.12 15.12 -6.58
CA ASP A 7 31.02 14.37 -7.20
C ASP A 7 30.26 13.49 -6.19
N LEU A 8 30.86 13.17 -5.03
CA LEU A 8 30.20 12.42 -3.95
C LEU A 8 29.23 13.31 -3.16
N GLU A 9 29.60 14.57 -2.89
CA GLU A 9 28.74 15.52 -2.17
C GLU A 9 27.48 15.90 -2.96
N ASN A 10 27.57 16.01 -4.28
CA ASN A 10 26.42 16.34 -5.14
C ASN A 10 25.40 15.20 -5.22
N TRP A 11 25.83 13.93 -5.18
CA TRP A 11 24.93 12.77 -5.15
C TRP A 11 24.26 12.56 -3.80
N VAL A 12 25.01 12.77 -2.70
CA VAL A 12 24.46 12.77 -1.33
C VAL A 12 23.45 13.91 -1.13
N GLY A 13 23.67 15.07 -1.79
CA GLY A 13 22.76 16.20 -1.79
C GLY A 13 21.44 15.98 -2.56
N MET A 14 21.46 15.27 -3.69
CA MET A 14 20.24 14.95 -4.46
C MET A 14 19.37 13.88 -3.77
N LEU A 15 19.97 12.89 -3.10
CA LEU A 15 19.24 11.89 -2.33
C LEU A 15 18.58 12.49 -1.08
N ARG A 16 19.22 13.46 -0.42
CA ARG A 16 18.62 14.21 0.69
C ARG A 16 17.33 14.95 0.31
N LYS A 17 17.18 15.39 -0.95
CA LYS A 17 16.00 16.15 -1.40
C LYS A 17 14.78 15.29 -1.76
N MET A 18 14.93 13.98 -1.96
CA MET A 18 13.82 13.07 -2.30
C MET A 18 13.16 12.39 -1.10
N TYR A 19 13.76 12.47 0.10
CA TYR A 19 13.30 11.76 1.30
C TYR A 19 12.59 12.63 2.35
N PHE A 20 12.41 13.93 2.08
CA PHE A 20 11.59 14.82 2.93
C PHE A 20 10.32 15.22 2.17
N ASN A 21 9.29 14.38 2.24
CA ASN A 21 7.90 14.85 2.15
C ASN A 21 7.31 14.73 3.55
N HIS A 22 7.83 15.56 4.46
CA HIS A 22 7.08 15.88 5.67
C HIS A 22 5.93 16.79 5.21
N GLN A 23 4.71 16.42 5.61
CA GLN A 23 3.52 17.25 5.43
C GLN A 23 3.83 18.67 5.92
N ASP A 24 3.95 19.60 4.98
CA ASP A 24 3.83 21.02 5.27
C ASP A 24 2.40 21.24 5.75
N GLN A 25 2.28 21.58 7.04
CA GLN A 25 1.05 22.14 7.58
C GLN A 25 0.74 23.41 6.79
N ASP A 26 -0.43 23.43 6.15
CA ASP A 26 -1.01 24.59 5.49
C ASP A 26 -1.02 25.79 6.46
N LYS A 27 -0.08 26.72 6.25
CA LYS A 27 -0.14 28.06 6.84
C LYS A 27 -1.06 28.91 5.96
N SER A 28 -2.36 28.76 6.13
CA SER A 28 -3.29 29.81 5.72
C SER A 28 -4.59 29.75 6.52
N ASP A 29 -4.64 30.51 7.62
CA ASP A 29 -5.90 31.11 8.05
C ASP A 29 -5.63 32.55 8.56
N PRO A 30 -6.11 33.60 7.87
CA PRO A 30 -5.82 34.98 8.24
C PRO A 30 -6.99 35.59 9.02
N VAL A 31 -7.27 35.14 10.25
CA VAL A 31 -8.13 35.89 11.18
C VAL A 31 -7.72 35.67 12.65
N SER A 32 -6.69 36.37 13.11
CA SER A 32 -6.72 37.04 14.42
C SER A 32 -5.52 37.99 14.53
N SER A 33 -5.70 39.16 15.13
CA SER A 33 -4.64 40.12 15.42
C SER A 33 -3.75 39.68 16.60
N VAL A 34 -3.39 38.40 16.65
CA VAL A 34 -2.50 37.83 17.67
C VAL A 34 -1.25 37.35 16.97
N GLU A 35 -0.10 37.85 17.41
CA GLU A 35 1.22 37.42 16.94
C GLU A 35 1.46 35.98 17.38
N THR A 36 1.25 35.00 16.50
CA THR A 36 1.58 33.59 16.76
C THR A 36 3.05 33.34 16.48
N ILE A 37 3.83 33.13 17.54
CA ILE A 37 5.22 32.69 17.45
C ILE A 37 5.23 31.16 17.50
N ALA A 38 5.69 30.51 16.42
CA ALA A 38 5.98 29.08 16.44
C ALA A 38 7.34 28.86 17.12
N ILE A 39 7.34 28.22 18.29
CA ILE A 39 8.52 27.97 19.11
C ILE A 39 8.81 26.47 19.05
N GLY A 40 9.98 26.08 18.55
CA GLY A 40 10.45 24.69 18.64
C GLY A 40 10.82 24.33 20.09
N LEU A 41 10.81 23.03 20.44
CA LEU A 41 11.22 22.54 21.77
C LEU A 41 12.66 22.96 22.17
N GLU A 42 13.47 23.40 21.22
CA GLU A 42 14.83 23.91 21.43
C GLU A 42 14.90 25.43 21.71
N ASP A 43 13.85 26.19 21.36
CA ASP A 43 13.78 27.66 21.48
C ASP A 43 13.16 28.15 22.80
N VAL A 44 12.63 27.23 23.61
CA VAL A 44 11.75 27.57 24.73
C VAL A 44 12.49 28.27 25.88
N SER A 45 13.75 27.89 26.12
CA SER A 45 14.61 28.50 27.16
C SER A 45 14.96 29.96 26.84
N SER A 46 15.23 30.29 25.57
CA SER A 46 15.48 31.68 25.14
C SER A 46 14.25 32.57 25.24
N VAL A 47 13.05 31.99 25.16
CA VAL A 47 11.78 32.72 25.34
C VAL A 47 11.54 33.03 26.81
N VAL A 48 11.85 32.09 27.72
CA VAL A 48 11.85 32.36 29.18
C VAL A 48 12.78 33.52 29.51
N ASP A 49 14.00 33.51 28.97
CA ASP A 49 14.96 34.60 29.17
C ASP A 49 14.39 35.93 28.68
N SER A 50 13.82 35.95 27.48
CA SER A 50 13.20 37.15 26.90
C SER A 50 12.03 37.69 27.73
N ILE A 51 11.20 36.81 28.31
CA ILE A 51 10.08 37.19 29.18
C ILE A 51 10.59 37.78 30.50
N LEU A 52 11.57 37.14 31.13
CA LEU A 52 12.13 37.57 32.41
C LEU A 52 12.90 38.88 32.28
N ASP A 53 13.64 39.06 31.19
CA ASP A 53 14.42 40.27 30.94
C ASP A 53 13.62 41.41 30.31
N GLY A 54 12.46 41.12 29.72
CA GLY A 54 11.50 42.12 29.24
C GLY A 54 10.46 42.49 30.31
N THR A 55 9.35 41.73 30.32
CA THR A 55 8.14 41.99 31.12
C THR A 55 8.37 41.96 32.63
N TYR A 56 9.37 41.20 33.08
CA TYR A 56 9.71 41.04 34.50
C TYR A 56 11.11 41.55 34.85
N SER A 57 11.63 42.50 34.08
CA SER A 57 12.97 43.09 34.26
C SER A 57 13.25 43.63 35.66
N GLN A 58 12.20 44.02 36.40
CA GLN A 58 12.26 44.50 37.79
C GLN A 58 12.59 43.41 38.84
N LEU A 59 12.53 42.12 38.50
CA LEU A 59 12.92 41.05 39.41
C LEU A 59 14.45 41.00 39.52
N SER A 60 14.98 40.69 40.72
CA SER A 60 16.43 40.52 40.90
C SER A 60 16.95 39.32 40.11
N ASP A 61 18.22 39.35 39.71
CA ASP A 61 18.85 38.28 38.93
C ASP A 61 18.76 36.91 39.64
N ASP A 62 18.87 36.88 40.97
CA ASP A 62 18.66 35.68 41.77
C ASP A 62 17.23 35.11 41.62
N LYS A 63 16.21 35.98 41.60
CA LYS A 63 14.82 35.55 41.40
C LYS A 63 14.59 35.06 39.98
N LYS A 64 15.12 35.77 38.97
CA LYS A 64 15.01 35.35 37.56
C LYS A 64 15.68 34.00 37.33
N ARG A 65 16.86 33.77 37.90
CA ARG A 65 17.55 32.49 37.83
C ARG A 65 16.72 31.36 38.44
N ILE A 66 16.18 31.56 39.64
CA ILE A 66 15.32 30.56 40.29
C ILE A 66 14.08 30.30 39.44
N ILE A 67 13.42 31.34 38.90
CA ILE A 67 12.25 31.19 38.04
C ILE A 67 12.59 30.42 36.76
N LYS A 68 13.74 30.70 36.14
CA LYS A 68 14.21 30.00 34.94
C LYS A 68 14.49 28.52 35.20
N ASP A 69 15.15 28.23 36.32
CA ASP A 69 15.46 26.86 36.74
C ASP A 69 14.15 26.08 37.01
N PHE A 70 13.17 26.71 37.68
CA PHE A 70 11.87 26.09 37.98
C PHE A 70 10.92 26.02 36.79
N SER A 71 11.01 26.95 35.85
CA SER A 71 10.21 26.90 34.65
C SER A 71 10.68 25.79 33.71
N ALA A 72 11.89 25.24 33.92
CA ALA A 72 12.51 24.22 33.09
C ALA A 72 12.45 24.57 31.60
N GLY A 73 12.66 25.86 31.29
CA GLY A 73 12.60 26.39 29.94
C GLY A 73 11.19 26.67 29.41
N LEU A 74 10.12 26.58 30.19
CA LEU A 74 8.74 26.80 29.70
C LEU A 74 8.20 28.20 30.00
N PRO A 75 7.71 28.95 28.99
CA PRO A 75 7.50 30.40 29.11
C PRO A 75 6.32 30.72 30.02
N MET A 76 5.24 29.93 29.95
CA MET A 76 4.05 30.10 30.79
C MET A 76 4.37 29.90 32.27
N MET A 77 5.20 28.90 32.61
CA MET A 77 5.62 28.65 33.98
C MET A 77 6.50 29.79 34.50
N ALA A 78 7.38 30.33 33.65
CA ALA A 78 8.17 31.50 33.97
C ALA A 78 7.30 32.74 34.23
N VAL A 79 6.26 32.96 33.42
CA VAL A 79 5.28 34.05 33.62
C VAL A 79 4.57 33.90 34.97
N ILE A 80 3.97 32.73 35.25
CA ILE A 80 3.21 32.52 36.50
C ILE A 80 4.12 32.71 37.72
N LEU A 81 5.33 32.13 37.69
CA LEU A 81 6.31 32.29 38.77
C LEU A 81 6.77 33.75 38.93
N ALA A 82 6.96 34.47 37.83
CA ALA A 82 7.38 35.87 37.84
C ALA A 82 6.27 36.83 38.30
N GLU A 83 5.00 36.57 37.97
CA GLU A 83 3.85 37.34 38.48
C GLU A 83 3.71 37.18 39.99
N ASN A 84 3.80 35.95 40.49
CA ASN A 84 3.74 35.69 41.92
C ASN A 84 4.97 36.26 42.67
N ALA A 85 6.13 36.28 42.03
CA ALA A 85 7.33 36.94 42.54
C ALA A 85 7.15 38.46 42.67
N LYS A 86 6.44 39.05 41.70
CA LYS A 86 6.17 40.48 41.60
C LYS A 86 5.08 40.93 42.58
N SER A 87 4.05 40.11 42.80
CA SER A 87 2.96 40.39 43.75
C SER A 87 3.38 40.27 45.23
N GLY A 88 4.59 39.74 45.49
CA GLY A 88 5.11 39.53 46.85
C GLY A 88 4.50 38.32 47.56
N GLN A 89 3.73 37.49 46.85
CA GLN A 89 3.11 36.27 47.37
C GLN A 89 4.12 35.11 47.49
N LEU A 90 5.28 35.20 46.82
CA LEU A 90 6.31 34.17 46.80
C LEU A 90 7.69 34.72 47.21
N ASP A 91 8.23 34.22 48.34
CA ASP A 91 9.58 34.50 48.83
C ASP A 91 10.53 33.34 48.46
N PHE A 92 11.35 33.56 47.44
CA PHE A 92 12.29 32.57 46.88
C PHE A 92 13.49 32.26 47.77
N THR A 93 13.69 32.98 48.89
CA THR A 93 14.84 32.75 49.77
C THR A 93 14.66 31.55 50.71
N ARG A 94 13.47 30.92 50.75
CA ARG A 94 13.10 29.88 51.74
C ARG A 94 12.41 28.63 51.21
N ILE A 95 12.27 28.45 49.89
CA ILE A 95 11.42 27.38 49.34
C ILE A 95 12.26 26.18 48.85
N PRO A 96 12.18 25.00 49.50
CA PRO A 96 12.61 23.74 48.90
C PRO A 96 11.69 23.39 47.71
N ASN A 97 12.19 22.60 46.74
CA ASN A 97 11.50 22.19 45.49
C ASN A 97 10.04 21.73 45.63
N ASN A 98 9.60 21.30 46.81
CA ASN A 98 8.27 20.74 47.05
C ASN A 98 7.20 21.78 47.45
N GLU A 99 7.55 22.99 47.90
CA GLU A 99 6.54 23.99 48.34
C GLU A 99 6.10 24.98 47.24
N LEU A 100 6.75 24.98 46.07
CA LEU A 100 6.47 25.93 44.99
C LEU A 100 5.14 25.61 44.29
N VAL A 101 4.87 24.33 44.04
CA VAL A 101 3.61 23.84 43.43
C VAL A 101 2.44 24.07 44.38
N ASP A 102 2.62 23.81 45.66
CA ASP A 102 1.60 24.03 46.69
C ASP A 102 1.23 25.52 46.82
N LYS A 103 2.20 26.43 46.68
CA LYS A 103 1.96 27.89 46.65
C LYS A 103 1.40 28.39 45.30
N LEU A 104 1.79 27.79 44.18
CA LEU A 104 1.27 28.11 42.85
C LEU A 104 -0.20 27.72 42.68
N LEU A 105 -0.57 26.58 43.25
CA LEU A 105 -1.91 26.04 43.17
C LEU A 105 -2.84 26.61 44.25
N ASP A 106 -2.34 27.31 45.28
CA ASP A 106 -3.15 27.87 46.38
C ASP A 106 -4.17 26.85 46.92
N VAL A 107 -3.68 25.64 47.21
CA VAL A 107 -4.53 24.48 47.54
C VAL A 107 -4.89 24.52 49.02
N ASP A 108 -6.00 25.19 49.35
CA ASP A 108 -6.52 25.26 50.72
C ASP A 108 -7.05 23.92 51.28
N GLU A 109 -7.38 22.94 50.42
CA GLU A 109 -8.04 21.69 50.80
C GLU A 109 -7.31 20.42 50.31
N ASN A 110 -7.07 19.45 51.19
CA ASN A 110 -6.39 18.18 50.86
C ASN A 110 -7.04 17.40 49.69
N HIS A 111 -8.36 17.54 49.50
CA HIS A 111 -9.09 16.84 48.44
C HIS A 111 -8.78 17.40 47.03
N ASP A 112 -8.55 18.71 46.89
CA ASP A 112 -8.19 19.34 45.60
C ASP A 112 -6.84 18.80 45.10
N LYS A 113 -5.85 18.69 46.00
CA LYS A 113 -4.51 18.20 45.68
C LYS A 113 -4.55 16.76 45.18
N GLU A 114 -5.33 15.92 45.87
CA GLU A 114 -5.49 14.52 45.51
C GLU A 114 -6.12 14.33 44.12
N ILE A 115 -7.16 15.12 43.81
CA ILE A 115 -7.82 15.09 42.50
C ILE A 115 -6.86 15.54 41.40
N LEU A 116 -6.12 16.63 41.61
CA LEU A 116 -5.14 17.13 40.64
C LEU A 116 -4.03 16.11 40.36
N LYS A 117 -3.46 15.51 41.41
CA LYS A 117 -2.47 14.42 41.29
C LYS A 117 -3.00 13.23 40.50
N SER A 118 -4.22 12.79 40.81
CA SER A 118 -4.85 11.64 40.17
C SER A 118 -5.16 11.89 38.70
N CYS A 119 -5.63 13.09 38.36
CA CYS A 119 -5.83 13.49 36.97
C CYS A 119 -4.51 13.64 36.21
N ALA A 120 -3.43 14.07 36.88
CA ALA A 120 -2.13 14.29 36.27
C ALA A 120 -1.45 13.01 35.76
N LEU A 121 -1.93 11.82 36.13
CA LEU A 121 -1.47 10.53 35.61
C LEU A 121 -1.86 10.26 34.15
N PHE A 122 -2.74 11.08 33.58
CA PHE A 122 -3.23 10.90 32.23
C PHE A 122 -2.94 12.16 31.40
N SER A 123 -2.50 11.99 30.16
CA SER A 123 -2.19 13.13 29.27
C SER A 123 -3.45 13.92 28.87
N HIS A 124 -4.62 13.27 28.95
CA HIS A 124 -5.95 13.82 28.72
C HIS A 124 -6.99 12.92 29.39
N ILE A 125 -8.17 13.47 29.71
CA ILE A 125 -9.26 12.75 30.37
C ILE A 125 -10.60 13.19 29.76
N GLY A 126 -11.44 12.23 29.40
CA GLY A 126 -12.82 12.45 28.98
C GLY A 126 -13.73 12.86 30.15
N TYR A 127 -14.49 13.94 29.98
CA TYR A 127 -15.35 14.48 31.05
C TYR A 127 -16.80 14.74 30.68
N ARG A 128 -17.13 14.73 29.38
CA ARG A 128 -18.50 14.93 28.89
C ARG A 128 -18.88 13.93 27.79
N ASP A 129 -20.16 13.92 27.45
CA ASP A 129 -20.75 13.11 26.38
C ASP A 129 -20.39 11.61 26.48
N GLU A 130 -19.93 10.98 25.40
CA GLU A 130 -19.66 9.53 25.37
C GLU A 130 -18.44 9.12 26.21
N VAL A 131 -17.51 10.04 26.49
CA VAL A 131 -16.24 9.78 27.20
C VAL A 131 -16.26 10.21 28.67
N LYS A 132 -17.37 10.76 29.17
CA LYS A 132 -17.53 11.21 30.57
C LYS A 132 -17.25 10.14 31.64
N GLY A 133 -17.28 8.86 31.24
CA GLY A 133 -16.98 7.74 32.13
C GLY A 133 -15.54 7.75 32.64
N GLU A 134 -14.60 8.34 31.91
CA GLU A 134 -13.17 8.37 32.26
C GLU A 134 -12.91 9.17 33.54
N ALA A 135 -13.38 10.42 33.61
CA ALA A 135 -13.26 11.22 34.82
C ALA A 135 -13.91 10.52 36.03
N LYS A 136 -15.10 9.90 35.84
CA LYS A 136 -15.75 9.14 36.91
C LYS A 136 -14.90 7.96 37.38
N PHE A 137 -14.34 7.21 36.44
CA PHE A 137 -13.49 6.06 36.75
C PHE A 137 -12.26 6.48 37.56
N ILE A 138 -11.51 7.49 37.10
CA ILE A 138 -10.31 8.01 37.77
C ILE A 138 -10.63 8.40 39.21
N ILE A 139 -11.69 9.18 39.39
CA ILE A 139 -12.06 9.76 40.69
C ILE A 139 -12.66 8.72 41.65
N CYS A 140 -13.40 7.73 41.17
CA CYS A 140 -14.00 6.69 42.01
C CYS A 140 -13.07 5.50 42.27
N ASN A 141 -12.02 5.32 41.46
CA ASN A 141 -11.04 4.26 41.67
C ASN A 141 -10.14 4.59 42.88
N LYS A 142 -10.03 3.65 43.83
CA LYS A 142 -9.26 3.82 45.08
C LYS A 142 -7.76 3.61 44.91
N ASN A 143 -7.34 2.89 43.87
CA ASN A 143 -5.92 2.75 43.54
C ASN A 143 -5.41 4.02 42.87
N ILE A 144 -6.25 4.68 42.06
CA ILE A 144 -5.92 5.94 41.38
C ILE A 144 -6.04 7.13 42.35
N THR A 145 -7.19 7.29 43.00
CA THR A 145 -7.49 8.43 43.90
C THR A 145 -7.73 7.92 45.35
N PRO A 146 -6.71 7.44 46.08
CA PRO A 146 -6.88 6.79 47.39
C PRO A 146 -7.31 7.72 48.52
N LEU A 147 -6.84 8.98 48.55
CA LEU A 147 -7.02 9.86 49.72
C LEU A 147 -8.33 10.67 49.67
N LEU A 148 -9.21 10.36 48.72
CA LEU A 148 -10.51 11.02 48.58
C LEU A 148 -11.59 10.25 49.35
N ASP A 149 -12.11 10.82 50.43
CA ASP A 149 -13.13 10.18 51.26
C ASP A 149 -14.55 10.19 50.64
N GLY A 150 -15.38 9.23 51.03
CA GLY A 150 -16.81 9.16 50.68
C GLY A 150 -17.16 8.17 49.56
N GLU A 151 -18.47 7.99 49.36
CA GLU A 151 -19.02 7.20 48.24
C GLU A 151 -18.88 7.93 46.91
N ASP A 152 -19.01 7.22 45.79
CA ASP A 152 -18.88 7.74 44.41
C ASP A 152 -19.55 9.09 44.18
N ASN A 153 -20.79 9.28 44.64
CA ASN A 153 -21.52 10.54 44.46
C ASN A 153 -20.88 11.72 45.21
N ALA A 154 -20.34 11.48 46.41
CA ALA A 154 -19.64 12.49 47.19
C ALA A 154 -18.30 12.85 46.53
N ARG A 155 -17.54 11.84 46.10
CA ARG A 155 -16.29 12.00 45.35
C ARG A 155 -16.48 12.81 44.06
N MET A 156 -17.51 12.49 43.28
CA MET A 156 -17.83 13.23 42.05
C MET A 156 -18.29 14.67 42.32
N THR A 157 -18.94 14.93 43.47
CA THR A 157 -19.29 16.31 43.88
C THR A 157 -18.03 17.13 44.18
N LEU A 158 -17.05 16.53 44.86
CA LEU A 158 -15.75 17.17 45.11
C LEU A 158 -14.98 17.40 43.81
N PHE A 159 -14.98 16.42 42.90
CA PHE A 159 -14.42 16.59 41.56
C PHE A 159 -15.06 17.75 40.81
N GLN A 160 -16.39 17.88 40.77
CA GLN A 160 -17.03 18.98 40.03
C GLN A 160 -16.65 20.36 40.59
N ARG A 161 -16.51 20.48 41.92
CA ARG A 161 -16.05 21.72 42.56
C ARG A 161 -14.60 22.04 42.19
N THR A 162 -13.74 21.04 42.27
CA THR A 162 -12.32 21.12 41.90
C THR A 162 -12.16 21.49 40.43
N PHE A 163 -12.85 20.78 39.54
CA PHE A 163 -12.84 21.00 38.10
C PHE A 163 -13.24 22.43 37.77
N ASN A 164 -14.36 22.93 38.30
CA ASN A 164 -14.79 24.32 38.05
C ASN A 164 -13.78 25.37 38.56
N LYS A 165 -13.17 25.12 39.73
CA LYS A 165 -12.16 26.01 40.33
C LYS A 165 -10.87 26.07 39.50
N TYR A 166 -10.38 24.94 39.01
CA TYR A 166 -9.10 24.88 38.29
C TYR A 166 -9.25 25.11 36.78
N THR A 167 -10.44 24.93 36.20
CA THR A 167 -10.75 25.41 34.85
C THR A 167 -10.79 26.94 34.79
N SER A 168 -11.39 27.61 35.78
CA SER A 168 -11.42 29.10 35.81
C SER A 168 -10.05 29.74 36.03
N ARG A 169 -9.08 28.94 36.52
CA ARG A 169 -7.67 29.30 36.68
C ARG A 169 -6.79 28.85 35.50
N GLU A 170 -7.40 28.33 34.43
CA GLU A 170 -6.71 27.84 33.22
C GLU A 170 -5.70 26.70 33.48
N ILE A 171 -5.84 26.01 34.62
CA ILE A 171 -5.03 24.83 34.94
C ILE A 171 -5.62 23.59 34.26
N PHE A 172 -6.93 23.44 34.25
CA PHE A 172 -7.57 22.47 33.35
C PHE A 172 -7.84 23.14 32.01
N GLU A 173 -7.10 22.73 30.98
CA GLU A 173 -7.35 23.08 29.59
C GLU A 173 -8.38 22.11 29.01
N ILE A 174 -9.42 22.63 28.38
CA ILE A 174 -10.49 21.85 27.74
C ILE A 174 -10.32 21.93 26.21
N GLN A 175 -10.31 20.78 25.54
CA GLN A 175 -10.34 20.66 24.08
C GLN A 175 -11.41 19.63 23.71
N GLY A 176 -12.51 20.09 23.08
CA GLY A 176 -13.69 19.26 22.82
C GLY A 176 -14.21 18.56 24.08
N ARG A 177 -14.30 17.23 24.04
CA ARG A 177 -14.80 16.39 25.16
C ARG A 177 -13.75 16.00 26.20
N PHE A 178 -12.50 16.42 26.02
CA PHE A 178 -11.39 16.08 26.90
C PHE A 178 -10.86 17.30 27.66
N PHE A 179 -10.20 17.05 28.78
CA PHE A 179 -9.40 18.04 29.49
C PHE A 179 -8.03 17.48 29.88
N ALA A 180 -7.05 18.36 30.10
CA ALA A 180 -5.75 18.02 30.68
C ALA A 180 -5.25 19.13 31.60
N ILE A 181 -4.28 18.78 32.44
CA ILE A 181 -3.60 19.76 33.28
C ILE A 181 -2.54 20.50 32.46
N ARG A 182 -2.58 21.83 32.52
CA ARG A 182 -1.63 22.74 31.90
C ARG A 182 -1.04 23.72 32.94
N PRO A 183 0.21 24.15 32.74
CA PRO A 183 1.13 23.71 31.67
C PRO A 183 1.68 22.29 31.92
N ILE A 184 2.24 21.62 30.89
CA ILE A 184 2.75 20.23 30.99
C ILE A 184 3.65 20.00 32.22
N PRO A 185 4.56 20.90 32.63
CA PRO A 185 5.41 20.69 33.81
C PRO A 185 4.62 20.52 35.09
N LEU A 186 3.50 21.24 35.23
CA LEU A 186 2.63 21.11 36.38
C LEU A 186 2.00 19.71 36.39
N ALA A 187 1.54 19.22 35.24
CA ALA A 187 1.02 17.86 35.11
C ALA A 187 2.11 16.82 35.43
N LEU A 188 3.32 16.96 34.89
CA LEU A 188 4.42 16.03 35.18
C LEU A 188 4.83 16.05 36.65
N LYS A 189 4.85 17.22 37.27
CA LYS A 189 5.19 17.35 38.69
C LYS A 189 4.11 16.77 39.60
N LEU A 190 2.84 17.00 39.30
CA LEU A 190 1.73 16.39 40.03
C LEU A 190 1.71 14.86 39.87
N ALA A 191 2.03 14.36 38.67
CA ALA A 191 2.17 12.93 38.43
C ALA A 191 3.37 12.35 39.20
N GLU A 192 4.51 13.06 39.24
CA GLU A 192 5.65 12.69 40.07
C GLU A 192 5.27 12.62 41.56
N ASP A 193 4.57 13.63 42.09
CA ASP A 193 4.13 13.65 43.49
C ASP A 193 3.13 12.53 43.81
N TRP A 194 2.36 12.06 42.83
CA TRP A 194 1.55 10.86 42.96
C TRP A 194 2.42 9.60 43.00
N LEU A 195 3.43 9.49 42.13
CA LEU A 195 4.35 8.35 42.07
C LEU A 195 5.19 8.21 43.34
N VAL A 196 5.56 9.31 44.01
CA VAL A 196 6.28 9.30 45.30
C VAL A 196 5.49 8.54 46.38
N GLU A 197 4.16 8.58 46.33
CA GLU A 197 3.26 7.93 47.28
C GLU A 197 2.78 6.55 46.79
N CYS A 198 3.29 6.08 45.64
CA CYS A 198 2.84 4.85 44.99
C CYS A 198 3.81 3.69 45.23
N THR A 199 3.28 2.53 45.60
CA THR A 199 4.04 1.27 45.65
C THR A 199 3.98 0.55 44.30
N PRO A 200 4.93 -0.36 44.00
CA PRO A 200 4.85 -1.18 42.79
C PRO A 200 3.53 -1.96 42.65
N GLU A 201 3.00 -2.49 43.75
CA GLU A 201 1.73 -3.24 43.77
C GLU A 201 0.56 -2.32 43.42
N ARG A 202 0.51 -1.12 43.99
CA ARG A 202 -0.55 -0.14 43.69
C ARG A 202 -0.48 0.32 42.23
N LEU A 203 0.73 0.51 41.68
CA LEU A 203 0.90 0.86 40.26
C LEU A 203 0.40 -0.27 39.35
N LEU A 204 0.67 -1.52 39.72
CA LEU A 204 0.15 -2.70 39.02
C LEU A 204 -1.39 -2.75 39.07
N ASP A 205 -1.99 -2.48 40.23
CA ASP A 205 -3.45 -2.44 40.39
C ASP A 205 -4.07 -1.34 39.54
N VAL A 206 -3.47 -0.13 39.50
CA VAL A 206 -3.93 0.97 38.63
C VAL A 206 -3.93 0.56 37.16
N ILE A 207 -2.83 -0.04 36.70
CA ILE A 207 -2.68 -0.48 35.31
C ILE A 207 -3.72 -1.54 34.97
N THR A 208 -3.91 -2.51 35.87
CA THR A 208 -4.90 -3.58 35.71
C THR A 208 -6.30 -3.00 35.65
N ASP A 209 -6.64 -2.08 36.55
CA ASP A 209 -7.96 -1.45 36.63
C ASP A 209 -8.32 -0.64 35.38
N ILE A 210 -7.38 0.15 34.83
CA ILE A 210 -7.58 0.95 33.60
C ILE A 210 -7.96 0.08 32.41
N GLN A 211 -7.56 -1.19 32.45
CA GLN A 211 -7.70 -2.12 31.35
C GLN A 211 -8.91 -3.08 31.49
N ILE A 212 -9.70 -3.01 32.57
CA ILE A 212 -10.91 -3.85 32.78
C ILE A 212 -12.00 -3.53 31.73
N GLU A 213 -12.55 -4.59 31.13
CA GLU A 213 -13.45 -4.59 29.96
C GLU A 213 -14.81 -3.86 30.11
N ASP A 214 -15.27 -3.57 31.34
CA ASP A 214 -16.57 -2.91 31.57
C ASP A 214 -16.56 -1.41 31.21
N VAL A 215 -15.39 -0.88 30.83
CA VAL A 215 -15.12 0.50 30.39
C VAL A 215 -15.05 0.58 28.85
N ARG A 216 -15.69 -0.34 28.13
CA ARG A 216 -15.41 -0.75 26.73
C ARG A 216 -15.38 0.33 25.63
N ASN A 217 -15.85 1.56 25.86
CA ASN A 217 -15.68 2.68 24.92
C ASN A 217 -14.55 3.66 25.30
N SER A 218 -14.02 3.59 26.53
CA SER A 218 -13.08 4.54 27.11
C SER A 218 -11.74 3.91 27.55
N SER A 219 -11.66 2.58 27.72
CA SER A 219 -10.43 1.93 28.23
C SER A 219 -9.24 2.08 27.29
N GLN A 220 -9.45 2.07 25.96
CA GLN A 220 -8.36 2.24 24.99
C GLN A 220 -7.78 3.66 25.00
N LEU A 221 -8.64 4.68 25.06
CA LEU A 221 -8.23 6.09 25.15
C LEU A 221 -7.54 6.36 26.49
N LEU A 222 -8.12 5.88 27.59
CA LEU A 222 -7.54 6.04 28.91
C LEU A 222 -6.20 5.30 29.08
N THR A 223 -6.07 4.10 28.50
CA THR A 223 -4.79 3.37 28.45
C THR A 223 -3.75 4.15 27.65
N ALA A 224 -4.14 4.71 26.49
CA ALA A 224 -3.26 5.54 25.68
C ALA A 224 -2.86 6.83 26.41
N ALA A 225 -3.79 7.46 27.13
CA ALA A 225 -3.55 8.68 27.90
C ALA A 225 -2.59 8.43 29.07
N PHE A 226 -2.76 7.32 29.79
CA PHE A 226 -1.84 6.89 30.85
C PHE A 226 -0.46 6.56 30.28
N ALA A 227 -0.41 5.77 29.20
CA ALA A 227 0.83 5.40 28.53
C ALA A 227 1.61 6.64 28.05
N SER A 228 0.93 7.58 27.40
CA SER A 228 1.50 8.85 26.94
C SER A 228 2.05 9.69 28.09
N GLN A 229 1.32 9.75 29.21
CA GLN A 229 1.80 10.49 30.38
C GLN A 229 3.00 9.84 31.06
N MET A 230 2.99 8.52 31.21
CA MET A 230 4.13 7.77 31.73
C MET A 230 5.36 7.91 30.83
N SER A 231 5.14 7.87 29.53
CA SER A 231 6.14 8.15 28.49
C SER A 231 6.78 9.54 28.66
N ASN A 232 6.00 10.59 28.97
CA ASN A 232 6.55 11.90 29.31
C ASN A 232 7.40 11.93 30.59
N LEU A 233 7.24 10.95 31.49
CA LEU A 233 8.03 10.79 32.72
C LEU A 233 9.31 9.94 32.54
N ALA A 234 9.69 9.57 31.31
CA ALA A 234 10.87 8.75 31.03
C ALA A 234 12.20 9.29 31.61
N GLY A 235 12.30 10.59 31.88
CA GLY A 235 13.46 11.22 32.53
C GLY A 235 13.40 11.28 34.05
N ASN A 236 12.31 10.83 34.68
CA ASN A 236 12.09 10.93 36.11
C ASN A 236 12.64 9.71 36.87
N GLU A 237 13.52 9.93 37.86
CA GLU A 237 14.16 8.84 38.61
C GLU A 237 13.15 7.95 39.36
N MET A 238 12.08 8.54 39.90
CA MET A 238 11.05 7.77 40.62
C MET A 238 10.24 6.88 39.67
N ALA A 239 9.83 7.41 38.52
CA ALA A 239 9.16 6.63 37.49
C ALA A 239 10.06 5.47 37.02
N GLN A 240 11.34 5.73 36.75
CA GLN A 240 12.31 4.69 36.38
C GLN A 240 12.48 3.64 37.49
N ASN A 241 12.56 4.05 38.76
CA ASN A 241 12.69 3.12 39.89
C ASN A 241 11.45 2.24 40.07
N LEU A 242 10.25 2.78 39.83
CA LEU A 242 9.02 1.99 39.82
C LEU A 242 9.00 0.98 38.66
N VAL A 243 9.40 1.40 37.45
CA VAL A 243 9.53 0.46 36.31
C VAL A 243 10.57 -0.61 36.59
N LYS A 244 11.71 -0.29 37.22
CA LYS A 244 12.72 -1.27 37.66
C LYS A 244 12.16 -2.28 38.65
N ALA A 245 11.31 -1.85 39.59
CA ALA A 245 10.65 -2.76 40.52
C ALA A 245 9.65 -3.68 39.80
N LEU A 246 8.83 -3.13 38.90
CA LEU A 246 7.89 -3.89 38.06
C LEU A 246 8.57 -4.80 37.04
N THR A 247 9.84 -4.57 36.72
CA THR A 247 10.66 -5.41 35.84
C THR A 247 11.70 -6.23 36.61
N GLY A 248 11.57 -6.31 37.95
CA GLY A 248 12.46 -7.08 38.82
C GLY A 248 12.28 -8.60 38.72
N ILE A 249 13.13 -9.35 39.41
CA ILE A 249 13.12 -10.83 39.40
C ILE A 249 11.86 -11.39 40.07
N GLU A 250 11.38 -10.75 41.14
CA GLU A 250 10.18 -11.15 41.88
C GLU A 250 8.89 -10.54 41.30
N SER A 251 8.97 -9.87 40.15
CA SER A 251 7.82 -9.26 39.50
C SER A 251 6.85 -10.32 38.96
N PRO A 252 5.52 -10.11 39.06
CA PRO A 252 4.54 -10.96 38.39
C PRO A 252 4.72 -10.98 36.86
N PHE A 253 5.41 -9.99 36.29
CA PHE A 253 5.73 -9.92 34.85
C PHE A 253 6.96 -10.75 34.47
N ALA A 254 7.65 -11.39 35.41
CA ALA A 254 8.69 -12.38 35.12
C ALA A 254 8.12 -13.73 34.63
N ASN A 255 6.85 -13.75 34.19
CA ASN A 255 6.15 -14.91 33.66
C ASN A 255 5.71 -14.65 32.20
N ALA A 256 6.10 -15.56 31.30
CA ALA A 256 5.75 -15.52 29.88
C ALA A 256 4.24 -15.56 29.62
N GLU A 257 3.45 -16.27 30.44
CA GLU A 257 1.99 -16.36 30.29
C GLU A 257 1.32 -15.00 30.48
N VAL A 258 1.80 -14.23 31.47
CA VAL A 258 1.29 -12.88 31.75
C VAL A 258 1.64 -11.93 30.60
N LEU A 259 2.88 -11.99 30.11
CA LEU A 259 3.35 -11.16 28.99
C LEU A 259 2.71 -11.55 27.64
N ASN A 260 2.26 -12.79 27.48
CA ASN A 260 1.54 -13.26 26.30
C ASN A 260 0.03 -12.94 26.35
N THR A 261 -0.43 -12.08 27.26
CA THR A 261 -1.79 -11.54 27.21
C THR A 261 -1.81 -10.20 26.47
N GLU A 262 -2.95 -9.83 25.88
CA GLU A 262 -3.13 -8.48 25.31
C GLU A 262 -2.87 -7.39 26.36
N LEU A 263 -3.29 -7.66 27.59
CA LEU A 263 -3.13 -6.79 28.75
C LEU A 263 -1.66 -6.54 29.11
N GLY A 264 -0.93 -7.61 29.41
CA GLY A 264 0.46 -7.57 29.86
C GLY A 264 1.38 -7.07 28.76
N SER A 265 1.18 -7.49 27.52
CA SER A 265 2.00 -7.03 26.40
C SER A 265 1.81 -5.53 26.08
N ARG A 266 0.58 -5.00 26.15
CA ARG A 266 0.31 -3.56 26.00
C ARG A 266 0.95 -2.73 27.10
N LEU A 267 0.98 -3.23 28.33
CA LEU A 267 1.68 -2.53 29.41
C LEU A 267 3.16 -2.35 29.07
N PHE A 268 3.83 -3.39 28.59
CA PHE A 268 5.25 -3.32 28.26
C PHE A 268 5.57 -2.38 27.09
N ARG A 269 4.61 -2.21 26.18
CA ARG A 269 4.69 -1.17 25.14
C ARG A 269 4.76 0.24 25.72
N SER A 270 4.18 0.48 26.89
CA SER A 270 4.27 1.76 27.60
C SER A 270 5.54 1.85 28.46
N LEU A 271 5.87 0.78 29.20
CA LEU A 271 7.02 0.78 30.12
C LEU A 271 8.37 0.94 29.40
N VAL A 272 8.48 0.43 28.16
CA VAL A 272 9.71 0.55 27.36
C VAL A 272 10.08 1.99 27.07
N GLU A 273 9.10 2.89 27.02
CA GLU A 273 9.35 4.32 26.80
C GLU A 273 9.92 5.01 28.05
N VAL A 274 9.71 4.42 29.24
CA VAL A 274 10.16 4.97 30.53
C VAL A 274 11.55 4.46 30.90
N ASP A 275 11.74 3.14 30.89
CA ASP A 275 13.04 2.50 31.15
C ASP A 275 13.26 1.31 30.18
N PRO A 276 13.77 1.58 28.97
CA PRO A 276 13.98 0.54 27.96
C PRO A 276 15.00 -0.51 28.41
N VAL A 277 16.00 -0.14 29.23
CA VAL A 277 17.06 -1.07 29.66
C VAL A 277 16.48 -2.16 30.57
N SER A 278 15.72 -1.76 31.59
CA SER A 278 15.11 -2.70 32.53
C SER A 278 14.05 -3.59 31.84
N VAL A 279 13.32 -3.03 30.88
CA VAL A 279 12.39 -3.79 30.03
C VAL A 279 13.12 -4.81 29.16
N ALA A 280 14.22 -4.43 28.50
CA ALA A 280 15.02 -5.35 27.70
C ALA A 280 15.55 -6.52 28.53
N ASP A 281 16.06 -6.25 29.74
CA ASP A 281 16.58 -7.27 30.65
C ASP A 281 15.49 -8.25 31.09
N LEU A 282 14.29 -7.77 31.42
CA LEU A 282 13.17 -8.67 31.76
C LEU A 282 12.78 -9.53 30.56
N LEU A 283 12.55 -8.92 29.39
CA LEU A 283 12.14 -9.67 28.20
C LEU A 283 13.19 -10.70 27.80
N TRP A 284 14.49 -10.40 27.98
CA TRP A 284 15.56 -11.38 27.80
C TRP A 284 15.49 -12.51 28.81
N ARG A 285 15.26 -12.24 30.10
CA ARG A 285 15.11 -13.31 31.11
C ARG A 285 13.92 -14.22 30.81
N VAL A 286 12.81 -13.67 30.32
CA VAL A 286 11.58 -14.44 30.06
C VAL A 286 11.64 -15.20 28.74
N PHE A 287 12.04 -14.55 27.66
CA PHE A 287 11.97 -15.10 26.29
C PHE A 287 13.32 -15.51 25.73
N GLY A 288 14.42 -14.99 26.28
CA GLY A 288 15.78 -15.12 25.74
C GLY A 288 16.34 -16.54 25.78
N GLU A 289 15.84 -17.43 26.64
CA GLU A 289 16.24 -18.85 26.71
C GLU A 289 15.15 -19.81 26.22
N MET A 290 14.00 -19.29 25.77
CA MET A 290 12.93 -20.14 25.20
C MET A 290 13.36 -20.77 23.87
N SER A 291 12.85 -21.99 23.63
CA SER A 291 12.98 -22.67 22.34
C SER A 291 12.08 -22.03 21.28
N THR A 292 12.40 -22.24 20.00
CA THR A 292 11.58 -21.77 18.88
C THR A 292 10.14 -22.26 18.99
N GLU A 293 9.91 -23.51 19.40
CA GLU A 293 8.58 -24.10 19.56
C GLU A 293 7.78 -23.38 20.66
N SER A 294 8.44 -22.98 21.75
CA SER A 294 7.78 -22.24 22.84
C SER A 294 7.44 -20.82 22.43
N LEU A 295 8.33 -20.14 21.70
CA LEU A 295 8.08 -18.79 21.17
C LEU A 295 6.95 -18.78 20.13
N LEU A 296 6.78 -19.85 19.35
CA LEU A 296 5.67 -20.01 18.40
C LEU A 296 4.29 -20.03 19.09
N LEU A 297 4.22 -20.40 20.37
CA LEU A 297 2.98 -20.41 21.15
C LEU A 297 2.56 -19.02 21.65
N ILE A 298 3.45 -18.02 21.54
CA ILE A 298 3.13 -16.63 21.88
C ILE A 298 2.28 -16.05 20.74
N LYS A 299 1.01 -15.78 21.02
CA LYS A 299 0.01 -15.36 20.02
C LYS A 299 -0.69 -14.09 20.46
N ASP A 300 -1.42 -14.14 21.58
CA ASP A 300 -2.31 -13.05 21.97
C ASP A 300 -1.54 -11.76 22.28
N GLY A 301 -0.40 -11.84 22.98
CA GLY A 301 0.44 -10.67 23.27
C GLY A 301 1.50 -10.34 22.20
N ARG A 302 1.63 -11.16 21.15
CA ARG A 302 2.80 -11.13 20.26
C ARG A 302 3.01 -9.78 19.60
N ARG A 303 1.95 -9.17 19.06
CA ARG A 303 2.08 -7.91 18.31
C ARG A 303 2.62 -6.77 19.16
N ASN A 304 2.09 -6.62 20.37
CA ASN A 304 2.56 -5.60 21.30
C ASN A 304 4.00 -5.90 21.76
N LEU A 305 4.37 -7.17 21.95
CA LEU A 305 5.76 -7.56 22.24
C LEU A 305 6.71 -7.21 21.08
N VAL A 306 6.34 -7.51 19.84
CA VAL A 306 7.17 -7.15 18.66
C VAL A 306 7.34 -5.64 18.57
N TRP A 307 6.28 -4.84 18.74
CA TRP A 307 6.39 -3.38 18.78
C TRP A 307 7.25 -2.86 19.94
N THR A 308 7.17 -3.49 21.11
CA THR A 308 8.03 -3.19 22.26
C THR A 308 9.49 -3.46 21.92
N VAL A 309 9.78 -4.63 21.33
CA VAL A 309 11.13 -5.02 20.93
C VAL A 309 11.66 -4.15 19.78
N GLN A 310 10.83 -3.66 18.87
CA GLN A 310 11.23 -2.69 17.85
C GLN A 310 11.77 -1.40 18.48
N LYS A 311 11.11 -0.86 19.53
CA LYS A 311 11.63 0.29 20.30
C LYS A 311 12.99 -0.05 20.94
N LEU A 312 13.14 -1.24 21.51
CA LEU A 312 14.42 -1.70 22.05
C LEU A 312 15.53 -1.82 20.99
N CYS A 313 15.17 -2.22 19.77
CA CYS A 313 16.11 -2.25 18.64
C CYS A 313 16.48 -0.83 18.19
N PHE A 314 15.58 0.14 18.33
CA PHE A 314 15.86 1.50 17.91
C PHE A 314 16.92 2.16 18.80
N ASP A 315 16.80 2.00 20.13
CA ASP A 315 17.70 2.59 21.12
C ASP A 315 19.05 1.86 21.18
N LYS A 316 20.15 2.59 20.96
CA LYS A 316 21.51 2.03 20.98
C LYS A 316 21.90 1.36 22.30
N ARG A 317 21.31 1.76 23.43
CA ARG A 317 21.59 1.17 24.76
C ARG A 317 21.08 -0.26 24.86
N THR A 318 19.99 -0.56 24.16
CA THR A 318 19.30 -1.86 24.23
C THR A 318 19.41 -2.67 22.94
N PHE A 319 19.98 -2.09 21.87
CA PHE A 319 20.10 -2.71 20.55
C PHE A 319 20.53 -4.19 20.61
N ARG A 320 21.61 -4.51 21.32
CA ARG A 320 22.12 -5.89 21.38
C ARG A 320 21.10 -6.88 21.93
N ILE A 321 20.36 -6.53 22.98
CA ILE A 321 19.36 -7.41 23.59
C ILE A 321 18.08 -7.41 22.75
N GLY A 322 17.61 -6.23 22.37
CA GLY A 322 16.40 -6.06 21.55
C GLY A 322 16.49 -6.81 20.23
N THR A 323 17.59 -6.67 19.49
CA THR A 323 17.77 -7.35 18.21
C THR A 323 17.89 -8.86 18.37
N LYS A 324 18.56 -9.37 19.41
CA LYS A 324 18.59 -10.81 19.68
C LYS A 324 17.19 -11.37 19.99
N LEU A 325 16.40 -10.64 20.77
CA LEU A 325 14.99 -11.00 21.01
C LEU A 325 14.18 -11.00 19.72
N LEU A 326 14.29 -9.94 18.92
CA LEU A 326 13.56 -9.81 17.66
C LEU A 326 13.89 -10.96 16.71
N ILE A 327 15.17 -11.32 16.61
CA ILE A 327 15.64 -12.45 15.81
C ILE A 327 15.09 -13.78 16.34
N LYS A 328 15.02 -13.98 17.67
CA LYS A 328 14.36 -15.17 18.23
C LYS A 328 12.88 -15.24 17.85
N PHE A 329 12.15 -14.12 17.91
CA PHE A 329 10.75 -14.05 17.44
C PHE A 329 10.63 -14.25 15.92
N ALA A 330 11.60 -13.81 15.12
CA ALA A 330 11.66 -14.01 13.67
C ALA A 330 11.91 -15.48 13.30
N LEU A 331 12.80 -16.18 14.01
CA LEU A 331 12.99 -17.62 13.85
C LEU A 331 11.74 -18.42 14.25
N ALA A 332 10.94 -17.87 15.17
CA ALA A 332 9.64 -18.37 15.61
C ALA A 332 8.47 -17.57 14.99
N GLU A 333 8.52 -17.29 13.69
CA GLU A 333 7.49 -16.48 13.02
C GLU A 333 6.12 -17.18 12.98
N ASN A 334 5.05 -16.46 13.36
CA ASN A 334 3.68 -16.97 13.31
C ASN A 334 2.65 -15.93 12.79
N GLU A 335 3.12 -14.77 12.29
CA GLU A 335 2.27 -13.72 11.71
C GLU A 335 2.43 -13.61 10.18
N THR A 336 1.32 -13.33 9.47
CA THR A 336 1.28 -13.20 7.98
C THR A 336 1.37 -11.76 7.48
N TRP A 337 1.48 -10.78 8.39
CA TRP A 337 1.53 -9.36 8.06
C TRP A 337 2.91 -8.94 7.54
N GLY A 338 2.97 -7.91 6.69
CA GLY A 338 4.23 -7.43 6.11
C GLY A 338 5.24 -6.87 7.12
N ASN A 339 4.77 -6.35 8.26
CA ASN A 339 5.59 -5.78 9.34
C ASN A 339 5.73 -6.73 10.55
N ASN A 340 5.94 -8.02 10.27
CA ASN A 340 6.17 -9.06 11.28
C ASN A 340 7.61 -9.03 11.83
N ALA A 341 7.88 -9.82 12.87
CA ALA A 341 9.20 -9.87 13.52
C ALA A 341 10.33 -10.16 12.53
N THR A 342 10.07 -11.02 11.55
CA THR A 342 11.03 -11.40 10.51
C THR A 342 11.48 -10.23 9.64
N ASN A 343 10.53 -9.48 9.06
CA ASN A 343 10.88 -8.37 8.16
C ASN A 343 11.47 -7.19 8.93
N GLU A 344 11.01 -6.97 10.17
CA GLU A 344 11.56 -5.95 11.06
C GLU A 344 13.01 -6.27 11.45
N ALA A 345 13.32 -7.53 11.80
CA ALA A 345 14.68 -7.96 12.12
C ALA A 345 15.65 -7.78 10.94
N ILE A 346 15.21 -8.14 9.73
CA ILE A 346 16.04 -8.01 8.52
C ILE A 346 16.32 -6.54 8.20
N THR A 347 15.33 -5.66 8.37
CA THR A 347 15.44 -4.21 8.09
C THR A 347 16.56 -3.52 8.89
N LEU A 348 16.85 -4.01 10.10
CA LEU A 348 17.92 -3.47 10.97
C LEU A 348 19.31 -3.45 10.31
N PHE A 349 19.53 -4.27 9.29
CA PHE A 349 20.83 -4.42 8.62
C PHE A 349 20.99 -3.54 7.38
N HIS A 350 19.98 -2.76 6.99
CA HIS A 350 20.13 -1.77 5.93
C HIS A 350 21.17 -0.70 6.28
N VAL A 351 21.94 -0.21 5.30
CA VAL A 351 22.85 0.92 5.54
C VAL A 351 22.12 2.26 5.69
N TYR A 352 20.88 2.37 5.19
CA TYR A 352 20.01 3.53 5.37
C TYR A 352 18.58 3.10 5.75
N LEU A 353 17.89 3.98 6.48
CA LEU A 353 16.57 3.70 7.07
C LEU A 353 16.51 2.36 7.86
N PRO A 354 17.48 2.05 8.73
CA PRO A 354 17.56 0.75 9.39
C PRO A 354 16.61 0.57 10.57
N GLY A 355 15.84 1.59 10.98
CA GLY A 355 15.07 1.50 12.23
C GLY A 355 15.93 1.38 13.51
N THR A 356 17.17 1.91 13.53
CA THR A 356 18.04 1.89 14.72
C THR A 356 19.10 2.99 14.74
N GLU A 357 19.45 3.46 15.94
CA GLU A 357 20.61 4.31 16.26
C GLU A 357 21.95 3.54 16.27
N ALA A 358 21.90 2.21 16.29
CA ALA A 358 23.11 1.39 16.39
C ALA A 358 23.97 1.49 15.14
N ASP A 359 25.28 1.62 15.33
CA ASP A 359 26.26 1.70 14.25
C ASP A 359 26.43 0.36 13.50
N LEU A 360 27.20 0.39 12.41
CA LEU A 360 27.42 -0.78 11.57
C LEU A 360 28.28 -1.86 12.24
N ASP A 361 29.15 -1.49 13.19
CA ASP A 361 29.99 -2.45 13.93
C ASP A 361 29.11 -3.25 14.93
N ALA A 362 28.18 -2.61 15.63
CA ALA A 362 27.20 -3.27 16.50
C ALA A 362 26.29 -4.24 15.72
N ARG A 363 25.87 -3.88 14.50
CA ARG A 363 25.11 -4.78 13.62
C ARG A 363 25.95 -5.97 13.16
N MET A 364 27.22 -5.76 12.87
CA MET A 364 28.15 -6.83 12.50
C MET A 364 28.34 -7.86 13.64
N GLU A 365 28.33 -7.41 14.90
CA GLU A 365 28.34 -8.32 16.04
C GLU A 365 27.10 -9.23 16.07
N ILE A 366 25.92 -8.69 15.73
CA ILE A 366 24.69 -9.48 15.62
C ILE A 366 24.77 -10.49 14.48
N ILE A 367 25.28 -10.10 13.31
CA ILE A 367 25.49 -11.03 12.19
C ILE A 367 26.37 -12.21 12.64
N ASN A 368 27.48 -11.93 13.34
CA ASN A 368 28.36 -12.97 13.86
C ASN A 368 27.71 -13.84 14.95
N TRP A 369 26.83 -13.27 15.76
CA TRP A 369 26.03 -14.05 16.71
C TRP A 369 25.05 -14.99 15.99
N VAL A 370 24.33 -14.51 14.95
CA VAL A 370 23.42 -15.36 14.16
C VAL A 370 24.16 -16.51 13.50
N ARG A 371 25.38 -16.28 13.01
CA ARG A 371 26.26 -17.36 12.47
C ARG A 371 26.56 -18.48 13.47
N SER A 372 26.48 -18.20 14.76
CA SER A 372 26.74 -19.21 15.81
C SER A 372 25.49 -19.99 16.23
N LEU A 373 24.32 -19.67 15.68
CA LEU A 373 23.06 -20.34 15.99
C LEU A 373 22.83 -21.51 15.04
N ASP A 374 22.54 -22.68 15.60
CA ASP A 374 22.16 -23.86 14.82
C ASP A 374 20.81 -23.65 14.11
N GLY A 375 20.75 -23.96 12.81
CA GLY A 375 19.51 -23.91 12.03
C GLY A 375 19.07 -22.49 11.61
N ALA A 376 19.94 -21.48 11.77
CA ALA A 376 19.65 -20.09 11.40
C ALA A 376 20.19 -19.68 10.02
N GLU A 377 20.70 -20.62 9.22
CA GLU A 377 21.45 -20.35 7.98
C GLU A 377 20.58 -19.62 6.94
N ASP A 378 19.34 -20.06 6.75
CA ASP A 378 18.41 -19.40 5.81
C ASP A 378 18.05 -17.99 6.24
N PHE A 379 17.91 -17.76 7.55
CA PHE A 379 17.65 -16.43 8.10
C PHE A 379 18.88 -15.53 7.98
N LEU A 380 20.09 -16.07 8.22
CA LEU A 380 21.35 -15.37 8.00
C LEU A 380 21.49 -14.93 6.54
N ILE A 381 21.17 -15.78 5.56
CA ILE A 381 21.22 -15.42 4.13
C ILE A 381 20.32 -14.21 3.84
N ARG A 382 19.14 -14.14 4.46
CA ARG A 382 18.23 -12.98 4.32
C ARG A 382 18.81 -11.71 4.95
N ILE A 383 19.44 -11.82 6.13
CA ILE A 383 20.18 -10.71 6.75
C ILE A 383 21.31 -10.23 5.83
N LEU A 384 22.12 -11.14 5.30
CA LEU A 384 23.25 -10.80 4.42
C LEU A 384 22.77 -10.13 3.12
N SER A 385 21.63 -10.57 2.58
CA SER A 385 20.99 -9.91 1.44
C SER A 385 20.62 -8.47 1.75
N SER A 386 19.95 -8.23 2.88
CA SER A 386 19.57 -6.89 3.35
C SER A 386 20.80 -6.02 3.64
N ALA A 387 21.83 -6.58 4.25
CA ALA A 387 23.07 -5.88 4.56
C ALA A 387 23.83 -5.41 3.30
N LEU A 388 23.76 -6.16 2.19
CA LEU A 388 24.33 -5.78 0.89
C LEU A 388 23.46 -4.83 0.07
N MET A 389 22.21 -4.55 0.48
CA MET A 389 21.33 -3.67 -0.28
C MET A 389 21.92 -2.27 -0.41
N SER A 390 21.91 -1.74 -1.63
CA SER A 390 22.45 -0.42 -1.97
C SER A 390 21.39 0.61 -2.41
N SER A 391 20.10 0.24 -2.40
CA SER A 391 18.98 1.07 -2.87
C SER A 391 17.63 0.51 -2.43
N ASN A 392 16.55 1.28 -2.65
CA ASN A 392 15.15 0.90 -2.37
C ASN A 392 14.86 0.62 -0.89
N TYR A 393 15.45 1.40 0.01
CA TYR A 393 15.17 1.28 1.44
C TYR A 393 13.76 1.78 1.76
N THR A 394 13.04 1.02 2.56
CA THR A 394 11.73 1.37 3.12
C THR A 394 11.77 1.16 4.63
N TYR A 395 11.09 2.04 5.37
CA TYR A 395 10.93 1.94 6.81
C TYR A 395 9.55 2.46 7.20
N MET A 396 8.89 1.73 8.10
CA MET A 396 7.62 2.13 8.71
C MET A 396 7.91 2.78 10.06
N GLY A 397 7.63 4.09 10.18
CA GLY A 397 7.90 4.85 11.41
C GLY A 397 6.99 4.47 12.59
N GLY A 398 7.44 4.82 13.78
CA GLY A 398 6.74 4.72 15.06
C GLY A 398 7.64 4.31 16.23
N ALA A 399 8.65 3.47 15.99
CA ALA A 399 9.55 2.96 17.02
C ALA A 399 10.62 3.99 17.45
N GLU A 400 10.87 4.99 16.61
CA GLU A 400 11.80 6.09 16.90
C GLU A 400 11.28 7.03 17.99
N LYS A 401 9.97 7.07 18.21
CA LYS A 401 9.34 7.87 19.27
C LYS A 401 9.34 7.07 20.56
N GLN A 402 10.03 7.55 21.59
CA GLN A 402 10.11 6.92 22.91
C GLN A 402 10.06 8.00 23.99
N GLY A 403 8.95 8.12 24.70
CA GLY A 403 8.84 9.24 25.61
C GLY A 403 8.58 10.54 24.87
N SER A 404 9.05 11.62 25.50
CA SER A 404 9.28 12.92 24.87
C SER A 404 10.48 12.94 23.92
N LYS A 405 11.20 11.82 23.74
CA LYS A 405 12.38 11.74 22.87
C LYS A 405 12.03 11.11 21.53
N ARG A 406 12.64 11.67 20.49
CA ARG A 406 12.70 11.05 19.17
C ARG A 406 14.14 10.66 18.90
N LEU A 407 14.35 9.39 18.61
CA LEU A 407 15.64 8.84 18.22
C LEU A 407 15.82 8.96 16.70
N ASP A 408 17.06 9.07 16.25
CA ASP A 408 17.38 9.17 14.84
C ASP A 408 17.94 7.85 14.30
N HIS A 409 17.67 7.56 13.03
CA HIS A 409 18.38 6.49 12.35
C HIS A 409 19.89 6.76 12.34
N TYR A 410 20.71 5.74 12.55
CA TYR A 410 22.15 5.86 12.33
C TYR A 410 22.43 6.21 10.87
N MET A 411 23.24 7.25 10.66
CA MET A 411 23.63 7.75 9.34
C MET A 411 25.13 7.47 9.13
N PRO A 412 25.50 6.30 8.56
CA PRO A 412 26.90 5.97 8.34
C PRO A 412 27.53 6.84 7.25
N SER A 413 28.82 7.11 7.37
CA SER A 413 29.62 7.69 6.30
C SER A 413 29.86 6.68 5.16
N GLY A 414 30.22 7.19 3.98
CA GLY A 414 30.56 6.32 2.84
C GLY A 414 31.69 5.32 3.16
N ALA A 415 32.68 5.72 3.97
CA ALA A 415 33.78 4.84 4.37
C ALA A 415 33.31 3.70 5.28
N GLU A 416 32.38 3.97 6.21
CA GLU A 416 31.79 2.94 7.06
C GLU A 416 30.95 1.96 6.26
N ILE A 417 30.17 2.45 5.29
CA ILE A 417 29.37 1.61 4.39
C ILE A 417 30.27 0.65 3.60
N VAL A 418 31.37 1.15 3.03
CA VAL A 418 32.33 0.32 2.29
C VAL A 418 32.93 -0.76 3.19
N LYS A 419 33.44 -0.39 4.37
CA LYS A 419 33.98 -1.33 5.36
C LYS A 419 32.95 -2.39 5.77
N TYR A 420 31.70 -1.98 5.97
CA TYR A 420 30.61 -2.89 6.32
C TYR A 420 30.34 -3.89 5.20
N TRP A 421 30.24 -3.45 3.95
CA TRP A 421 30.06 -4.35 2.80
C TRP A 421 31.26 -5.25 2.54
N GLU A 422 32.49 -4.82 2.80
CA GLU A 422 33.69 -5.67 2.76
C GLU A 422 33.57 -6.82 3.78
N ASN A 423 33.19 -6.51 5.02
CA ASN A 423 32.96 -7.51 6.06
C ASN A 423 31.80 -8.47 5.70
N VAL A 424 30.67 -7.94 5.22
CA VAL A 424 29.53 -8.77 4.77
C VAL A 424 29.94 -9.68 3.61
N SER A 425 30.74 -9.17 2.66
CA SER A 425 31.25 -9.95 1.53
C SER A 425 32.17 -11.08 2.00
N SER A 426 33.04 -10.82 2.99
CA SER A 426 33.86 -11.86 3.61
C SER A 426 33.02 -12.94 4.26
N ILE A 427 31.95 -12.56 4.98
CA ILE A 427 31.03 -13.52 5.61
C ILE A 427 30.31 -14.37 4.56
N ILE A 428 29.85 -13.78 3.45
CA ILE A 428 29.23 -14.52 2.35
C ILE A 428 30.22 -15.55 1.77
N LYS A 429 31.49 -15.18 1.57
CA LYS A 429 32.53 -16.11 1.10
C LYS A 429 32.74 -17.26 2.09
N ASP A 430 32.81 -16.98 3.38
CA ASP A 430 32.89 -18.01 4.44
C ASP A 430 31.67 -18.95 4.39
N CYS A 431 30.46 -18.40 4.30
CA CYS A 431 29.22 -19.17 4.25
C CYS A 431 29.16 -20.08 3.02
N ILE A 432 29.64 -19.63 1.86
CA ILE A 432 29.71 -20.46 0.64
C ILE A 432 30.63 -21.68 0.85
N VAL A 433 31.73 -21.50 1.60
CA VAL A 433 32.66 -22.60 1.90
C VAL A 433 32.09 -23.53 2.97
N ALA A 434 31.46 -22.98 4.01
CA ALA A 434 30.92 -23.74 5.13
C ALA A 434 29.63 -24.50 4.78
N TYR A 435 28.80 -23.95 3.89
CA TYR A 435 27.49 -24.47 3.53
C TYR A 435 27.36 -24.65 2.00
N PRO A 436 28.07 -25.61 1.39
CA PRO A 436 28.01 -25.82 -0.06
C PRO A 436 26.59 -26.07 -0.60
N GLU A 437 25.71 -26.67 0.21
CA GLU A 437 24.31 -26.90 -0.10
C GLU A 437 23.48 -25.62 -0.21
N LYS A 438 23.96 -24.49 0.33
CA LYS A 438 23.33 -23.16 0.24
C LYS A 438 23.91 -22.29 -0.88
N LEU A 439 24.79 -22.83 -1.73
CA LEU A 439 25.45 -22.09 -2.82
C LEU A 439 24.46 -21.37 -3.73
N ASP A 440 23.33 -21.98 -4.07
CA ASP A 440 22.31 -21.36 -4.91
C ASP A 440 21.75 -20.09 -4.25
N SER A 441 21.24 -20.18 -3.02
CA SER A 441 20.69 -19.05 -2.27
C SER A 441 21.73 -17.94 -2.02
N LEU A 442 22.97 -18.29 -1.69
CA LEU A 442 24.04 -17.30 -1.49
C LEU A 442 24.44 -16.63 -2.81
N SER A 443 24.48 -17.39 -3.92
CA SER A 443 24.74 -16.80 -5.24
C SER A 443 23.60 -15.88 -5.67
N ASP A 444 22.35 -16.17 -5.32
CA ASP A 444 21.21 -15.28 -5.59
C ASP A 444 21.36 -13.92 -4.91
N VAL A 445 21.83 -13.92 -3.66
CA VAL A 445 22.12 -12.70 -2.90
C VAL A 445 23.14 -11.85 -3.65
N VAL A 446 24.23 -12.44 -4.12
CA VAL A 446 25.28 -11.73 -4.85
C VAL A 446 24.77 -11.21 -6.20
N ALA A 447 24.07 -12.05 -6.98
CA ALA A 447 23.54 -11.66 -8.28
C ALA A 447 22.52 -10.51 -8.16
N SER A 448 21.62 -10.57 -7.19
CA SER A 448 20.56 -9.57 -6.98
C SER A 448 21.11 -8.21 -6.53
N ASN A 449 22.20 -8.20 -5.77
CA ASN A 449 22.83 -6.97 -5.27
C ASN A 449 23.94 -6.43 -6.18
N PHE A 450 24.49 -7.24 -7.10
CA PHE A 450 25.62 -6.85 -7.95
C PHE A 450 25.41 -5.51 -8.68
N GLY A 451 24.28 -5.35 -9.37
CA GLY A 451 23.99 -4.11 -10.09
C GLY A 451 23.83 -2.90 -9.17
N GLY A 452 23.38 -3.11 -7.93
CA GLY A 452 23.32 -2.08 -6.90
C GLY A 452 24.71 -1.61 -6.47
N LEU A 453 25.59 -2.56 -6.13
CA LEU A 453 26.98 -2.29 -5.74
C LEU A 453 27.77 -1.56 -6.83
N ILE A 454 27.56 -1.92 -8.11
CA ILE A 454 28.16 -1.18 -9.25
C ILE A 454 27.69 0.28 -9.26
N ARG A 455 26.40 0.54 -9.06
CA ARG A 455 25.85 1.91 -9.02
C ARG A 455 26.32 2.71 -7.82
N ALA A 456 26.55 2.05 -6.69
CA ALA A 456 27.10 2.65 -5.48
C ALA A 456 28.60 2.99 -5.60
N GLY A 457 29.26 2.66 -6.72
CA GLY A 457 30.67 2.98 -6.97
C GLY A 457 31.68 2.00 -6.36
N VAL A 458 31.22 0.90 -5.76
CA VAL A 458 32.08 -0.12 -5.12
C VAL A 458 32.36 -1.31 -6.04
N SER A 459 32.74 -1.02 -7.30
CA SER A 459 32.86 -2.05 -8.33
C SER A 459 33.93 -3.11 -8.01
N THR A 460 35.04 -2.72 -7.38
CA THR A 460 36.12 -3.67 -7.01
C THR A 460 35.60 -4.75 -6.08
N LEU A 461 34.85 -4.37 -5.04
CA LEU A 461 34.20 -5.30 -4.11
C LEU A 461 33.18 -6.20 -4.82
N ALA A 462 32.33 -5.59 -5.66
CA ALA A 462 31.30 -6.30 -6.41
C ALA A 462 31.91 -7.41 -7.30
N PHE A 463 33.00 -7.10 -8.03
CA PHE A 463 33.69 -8.08 -8.86
C PHE A 463 34.46 -9.13 -8.05
N ASP A 464 35.13 -8.76 -6.96
CA ASP A 464 35.83 -9.71 -6.09
C ASP A 464 34.88 -10.76 -5.50
N LEU A 465 33.70 -10.34 -5.03
CA LEU A 465 32.68 -11.27 -4.55
C LEU A 465 32.09 -12.11 -5.69
N ALA A 466 31.79 -11.50 -6.83
CA ALA A 466 31.22 -12.18 -7.99
C ALA A 466 32.17 -13.22 -8.61
N GLU A 467 33.46 -12.91 -8.74
CA GLU A 467 34.47 -13.83 -9.28
C GLU A 467 34.64 -15.04 -8.35
N PHE A 468 34.66 -14.83 -7.03
CA PHE A 468 34.69 -15.93 -6.07
C PHE A 468 33.48 -16.88 -6.24
N VAL A 469 32.26 -16.32 -6.35
CA VAL A 469 31.05 -17.12 -6.57
C VAL A 469 31.10 -17.84 -7.93
N ALA A 470 31.51 -17.13 -8.98
CA ALA A 470 31.61 -17.69 -10.32
C ALA A 470 32.57 -18.88 -10.35
N ASP A 471 33.74 -18.80 -9.70
CA ASP A 471 34.68 -19.93 -9.59
C ASP A 471 34.04 -21.14 -8.90
N LYS A 472 33.28 -20.93 -7.81
CA LYS A 472 32.55 -22.02 -7.12
C LYS A 472 31.43 -22.63 -7.96
N ARG A 473 30.85 -21.85 -8.88
CA ARG A 473 29.86 -22.31 -9.84
C ARG A 473 30.47 -22.81 -11.16
N ASN A 474 31.79 -22.96 -11.25
CA ASN A 474 32.49 -23.29 -12.50
C ASN A 474 32.11 -22.36 -13.67
N TRP A 475 31.90 -21.09 -13.37
CA TRP A 475 31.44 -20.04 -14.28
C TRP A 475 30.06 -20.29 -14.91
N ASP A 476 29.25 -21.18 -14.32
CA ASP A 476 27.86 -21.46 -14.71
C ASP A 476 26.85 -20.75 -13.79
N TRP A 477 26.41 -19.55 -14.21
CA TRP A 477 25.61 -18.69 -13.35
C TRP A 477 24.64 -17.78 -14.11
N GLU A 478 23.51 -18.34 -14.56
CA GLU A 478 22.54 -17.62 -15.39
C GLU A 478 21.94 -16.38 -14.71
N LYS A 479 21.62 -16.44 -13.41
CA LYS A 479 21.08 -15.27 -12.69
C LYS A 479 22.04 -14.08 -12.69
N MET A 480 23.36 -14.31 -12.63
CA MET A 480 24.31 -13.22 -12.77
C MET A 480 24.35 -12.67 -14.20
N ARG A 481 24.19 -13.53 -15.21
CA ARG A 481 24.07 -13.07 -16.61
C ARG A 481 22.85 -12.17 -16.79
N GLU A 482 21.73 -12.49 -16.14
CA GLU A 482 20.53 -11.65 -16.10
C GLU A 482 20.79 -10.31 -15.42
N SER A 483 21.44 -10.30 -14.25
CA SER A 483 21.86 -9.07 -13.57
C SER A 483 22.75 -8.18 -14.45
N LEU A 484 23.71 -8.77 -15.16
CA LEU A 484 24.59 -8.06 -16.09
C LEU A 484 23.82 -7.47 -17.29
N ARG A 485 22.83 -8.20 -17.83
CA ARG A 485 21.94 -7.70 -18.90
C ARG A 485 21.17 -6.48 -18.41
N MET A 486 20.57 -6.53 -17.22
CA MET A 486 19.82 -5.41 -16.64
C MET A 486 20.66 -4.16 -16.44
N ILE A 487 21.95 -4.30 -16.10
CA ILE A 487 22.88 -3.16 -16.02
C ILE A 487 23.07 -2.50 -17.38
N SER A 488 23.17 -3.29 -18.45
CA SER A 488 23.36 -2.77 -19.82
C SER A 488 22.12 -2.12 -20.42
N TRP A 489 20.93 -2.50 -19.97
CA TRP A 489 19.65 -2.00 -20.49
C TRP A 489 19.23 -0.65 -19.88
N ARG A 490 19.57 -0.40 -18.61
CA ARG A 490 19.19 0.85 -17.92
C ARG A 490 19.85 2.06 -18.58
N SER A 491 19.10 3.17 -18.65
CA SER A 491 19.52 4.45 -19.24
C SER A 491 20.89 4.99 -18.76
N GLY A 492 21.34 4.56 -17.58
CA GLY A 492 22.66 4.87 -17.02
C GLY A 492 23.87 4.21 -17.70
N TRP A 493 23.69 3.18 -18.54
CA TRP A 493 24.82 2.46 -19.19
C TRP A 493 25.74 3.41 -19.96
N LYS A 494 25.18 4.39 -20.68
CA LYS A 494 25.97 5.37 -21.44
C LYS A 494 26.93 6.17 -20.54
N ASN A 495 26.54 6.44 -19.30
CA ASN A 495 27.28 7.27 -18.35
C ASN A 495 28.38 6.52 -17.59
N TYR A 496 28.46 5.19 -17.70
CA TYR A 496 29.52 4.43 -17.02
C TYR A 496 30.90 4.66 -17.67
N PRO A 497 31.99 4.71 -16.86
CA PRO A 497 33.36 4.80 -17.36
C PRO A 497 33.71 3.66 -18.33
N GLY A 498 34.55 3.95 -19.33
CA GLY A 498 34.98 2.96 -20.33
C GLY A 498 35.61 1.70 -19.72
N SER A 499 36.50 1.87 -18.74
CA SER A 499 37.16 0.78 -18.02
C SER A 499 36.16 -0.14 -17.28
N LEU A 500 35.10 0.43 -16.69
CA LEU A 500 34.06 -0.35 -16.02
C LEU A 500 33.22 -1.13 -17.04
N LYS A 501 32.87 -0.51 -18.17
CA LYS A 501 32.16 -1.19 -19.27
C LYS A 501 32.96 -2.37 -19.81
N GLU A 502 34.26 -2.16 -20.05
CA GLU A 502 35.18 -3.22 -20.47
C GLU A 502 35.22 -4.36 -19.45
N ARG A 503 35.33 -4.05 -18.15
CA ARG A 503 35.33 -5.06 -17.08
C ARG A 503 34.02 -5.85 -17.03
N ILE A 504 32.88 -5.19 -17.16
CA ILE A 504 31.56 -5.84 -17.23
C ILE A 504 31.48 -6.77 -18.45
N LEU A 505 31.96 -6.32 -19.62
CA LEU A 505 31.95 -7.13 -20.84
C LEU A 505 32.87 -8.34 -20.73
N GLN A 506 34.07 -8.20 -20.18
CA GLN A 506 35.00 -9.31 -19.94
C GLN A 506 34.41 -10.34 -18.96
N PHE A 507 33.77 -9.87 -17.88
CA PHE A 507 33.13 -10.76 -16.92
C PHE A 507 31.93 -11.50 -17.54
N LYS A 508 31.14 -10.80 -18.36
CA LYS A 508 30.05 -11.41 -19.14
C LYS A 508 30.59 -12.46 -20.12
N GLU A 509 31.69 -12.20 -20.80
CA GLU A 509 32.32 -13.12 -21.74
C GLU A 509 32.75 -14.42 -21.05
N LYS A 510 33.38 -14.35 -19.87
CA LYS A 510 33.75 -15.55 -19.10
C LYS A 510 32.55 -16.39 -18.62
N LEU A 511 31.41 -15.76 -18.34
CA LEU A 511 30.16 -16.44 -17.98
C LEU A 511 29.40 -16.97 -19.21
N THR A 512 29.81 -16.58 -20.42
CA THR A 512 29.17 -17.02 -21.65
C THR A 512 29.75 -18.36 -22.04
N LYS A 513 28.91 -19.39 -22.05
CA LYS A 513 29.28 -20.70 -22.59
C LYS A 513 29.06 -20.72 -24.10
N ASP A 514 29.92 -21.43 -24.80
CA ASP A 514 29.86 -21.63 -26.25
C ASP A 514 29.09 -22.90 -26.66
N ASP A 515 28.53 -23.63 -25.68
CA ASP A 515 27.67 -24.77 -25.97
C ASP A 515 26.39 -24.34 -26.69
N PHE A 516 25.83 -25.25 -27.47
CA PHE A 516 24.69 -24.99 -28.32
C PHE A 516 23.49 -24.38 -27.56
N ILE A 517 23.14 -24.92 -26.39
CA ILE A 517 21.97 -24.47 -25.63
C ILE A 517 22.17 -23.06 -25.09
N SER A 518 23.37 -22.76 -24.59
CA SER A 518 23.72 -21.42 -24.13
C SER A 518 23.68 -20.39 -25.26
N ARG A 519 24.24 -20.74 -26.43
CA ARG A 519 24.17 -19.90 -27.64
C ARG A 519 22.73 -19.71 -28.14
N PHE A 520 21.92 -20.77 -28.08
CA PHE A 520 20.50 -20.73 -28.45
C PHE A 520 19.72 -19.76 -27.56
N ARG A 521 19.93 -19.84 -26.25
CA ARG A 521 19.30 -18.93 -25.28
C ARG A 521 19.77 -17.50 -25.49
N ASP A 522 21.04 -17.28 -25.78
CA ASP A 522 21.59 -15.95 -26.04
C ASP A 522 21.04 -15.30 -27.31
N ALA A 523 20.79 -16.07 -28.36
CA ALA A 523 20.15 -15.58 -29.57
C ALA A 523 18.76 -14.98 -29.26
N SER A 524 17.95 -15.65 -28.41
CA SER A 524 16.63 -15.12 -28.00
C SER A 524 16.73 -13.79 -27.25
N ARG A 525 17.80 -13.59 -26.47
CA ARG A 525 18.02 -12.46 -25.56
C ARG A 525 18.91 -11.37 -26.19
N TYR A 526 19.11 -11.38 -27.51
CA TYR A 526 19.85 -10.34 -28.22
C TYR A 526 18.99 -9.07 -28.36
N GLU A 527 19.36 -7.98 -27.66
CA GLU A 527 18.64 -6.70 -27.68
C GLU A 527 19.63 -5.55 -27.85
N ARG A 528 20.13 -5.36 -29.07
CA ARG A 528 21.10 -4.28 -29.40
C ARG A 528 20.76 -3.67 -30.76
N GLY A 529 20.89 -2.35 -30.86
CA GLY A 529 20.69 -1.60 -32.10
C GLY A 529 19.26 -1.09 -32.25
N SER A 530 18.88 -0.77 -33.49
CA SER A 530 17.47 -0.53 -33.84
C SER A 530 16.70 -1.85 -33.87
N TRP A 531 15.37 -1.78 -33.85
CA TRP A 531 14.52 -2.98 -33.93
C TRP A 531 14.81 -3.82 -35.19
N ASP A 532 15.04 -3.17 -36.33
CA ASP A 532 15.41 -3.86 -37.59
C ASP A 532 16.78 -4.56 -37.50
N GLU A 533 17.75 -3.91 -36.85
CA GLU A 533 19.09 -4.50 -36.67
C GLU A 533 19.04 -5.70 -35.72
N GLU A 534 18.27 -5.59 -34.64
CA GLU A 534 18.02 -6.66 -33.70
C GLU A 534 17.38 -7.87 -34.40
N LEU A 535 16.31 -7.65 -35.16
CA LEU A 535 15.59 -8.70 -35.87
C LEU A 535 16.48 -9.39 -36.91
N ARG A 536 17.24 -8.61 -37.68
CA ARG A 536 18.22 -9.14 -38.64
C ARG A 536 19.26 -10.00 -37.93
N LYS A 537 19.82 -9.53 -36.81
CA LYS A 537 20.88 -10.27 -36.11
C LYS A 537 20.36 -11.54 -35.44
N LYS A 538 19.17 -11.50 -34.83
CA LYS A 538 18.49 -12.70 -34.32
C LYS A 538 18.27 -13.73 -35.43
N THR A 539 17.81 -13.29 -36.60
CA THR A 539 17.62 -14.15 -37.77
C THR A 539 18.94 -14.85 -38.17
N GLU A 540 20.04 -14.11 -38.26
CA GLU A 540 21.36 -14.69 -38.58
C GLU A 540 21.80 -15.73 -37.55
N LEU A 541 21.71 -15.41 -36.26
CA LEU A 541 22.13 -16.32 -35.18
C LEU A 541 21.32 -17.62 -35.18
N TYR A 542 20.01 -17.55 -35.36
CA TYR A 542 19.17 -18.75 -35.38
C TYR A 542 19.37 -19.61 -36.63
N LYS A 543 19.72 -19.02 -37.78
CA LYS A 543 20.13 -19.79 -38.96
C LYS A 543 21.44 -20.53 -38.72
N GLU A 544 22.44 -19.84 -38.19
CA GLU A 544 23.73 -20.45 -37.83
C GLU A 544 23.54 -21.59 -36.82
N LEU A 545 22.67 -21.43 -35.83
CA LEU A 545 22.33 -22.48 -34.88
C LEU A 545 21.67 -23.69 -35.55
N ALA A 546 20.76 -23.51 -36.51
CA ALA A 546 20.15 -24.64 -37.23
C ALA A 546 21.20 -25.46 -38.00
N HIS A 547 22.15 -24.79 -38.67
CA HIS A 547 23.27 -25.46 -39.33
C HIS A 547 24.19 -26.18 -38.32
N ASP A 548 24.59 -25.49 -37.26
CA ASP A 548 25.46 -26.07 -36.22
C ASP A 548 24.83 -27.29 -35.55
N PHE A 549 23.52 -27.28 -35.31
CA PHE A 549 22.79 -28.42 -34.75
C PHE A 549 22.94 -29.68 -35.62
N ILE A 550 22.93 -29.53 -36.95
CA ILE A 550 23.09 -30.66 -37.88
C ILE A 550 24.57 -31.01 -38.05
N GLU A 551 25.42 -30.03 -38.34
CA GLU A 551 26.80 -30.25 -38.77
C GLU A 551 27.77 -30.53 -37.62
N LYS A 552 27.56 -29.91 -36.45
CA LYS A 552 28.46 -30.01 -35.29
C LYS A 552 27.90 -30.90 -34.20
N GLU A 553 26.61 -30.76 -33.89
CA GLU A 553 25.96 -31.49 -32.80
C GLU A 553 25.39 -32.86 -33.25
N GLY A 554 25.52 -33.22 -34.53
CA GLY A 554 25.12 -34.52 -35.06
C GLY A 554 23.60 -34.75 -35.08
N ALA A 555 22.82 -33.67 -35.08
CA ALA A 555 21.36 -33.69 -35.03
C ALA A 555 20.83 -34.51 -33.82
N ASN A 556 21.37 -34.21 -32.64
CA ASN A 556 21.10 -34.92 -31.40
C ASN A 556 19.66 -34.68 -30.88
N ASP A 557 18.90 -35.77 -30.74
CA ASP A 557 17.49 -35.72 -30.32
C ASP A 557 17.30 -35.21 -28.88
N GLU A 558 18.23 -35.52 -27.96
CA GLU A 558 18.16 -35.04 -26.57
C GLU A 558 18.36 -33.52 -26.49
N MET A 559 19.27 -32.98 -27.30
CA MET A 559 19.51 -31.55 -27.38
C MET A 559 18.33 -30.80 -28.01
N LEU A 560 17.73 -31.35 -29.07
CA LEU A 560 16.50 -30.78 -29.64
C LEU A 560 15.33 -30.83 -28.64
N ARG A 561 15.21 -31.93 -27.89
CA ARG A 561 14.25 -32.00 -26.78
C ARG A 561 14.52 -30.93 -25.72
N GLN A 562 15.77 -30.70 -25.35
CA GLN A 562 16.11 -29.65 -24.40
C GLN A 562 15.71 -28.25 -24.90
N VAL A 563 15.86 -27.97 -26.20
CA VAL A 563 15.37 -26.71 -26.81
C VAL A 563 13.85 -26.57 -26.67
N LEU A 564 13.10 -27.65 -26.91
CA LEU A 564 11.63 -27.65 -26.93
C LEU A 564 10.97 -27.74 -25.55
N LEU A 565 11.63 -28.38 -24.57
CA LEU A 565 11.07 -28.62 -23.23
C LEU A 565 11.40 -27.50 -22.23
N ASP A 566 12.49 -26.77 -22.42
CA ASP A 566 12.92 -25.71 -21.50
C ASP A 566 12.26 -24.37 -21.85
N SER A 567 11.27 -23.97 -21.05
CA SER A 567 10.52 -22.71 -21.22
C SER A 567 11.39 -21.44 -21.08
N THR A 568 12.62 -21.56 -20.58
CA THR A 568 13.59 -20.44 -20.56
C THR A 568 14.23 -20.18 -21.92
N ASN A 569 14.15 -21.16 -22.83
CA ASN A 569 14.49 -21.01 -24.23
C ASN A 569 13.26 -20.45 -24.95
N LYS A 570 13.39 -19.27 -25.56
CA LYS A 570 12.33 -18.67 -26.37
C LYS A 570 12.71 -18.82 -27.84
N PRO A 571 12.42 -19.97 -28.47
CA PRO A 571 12.80 -20.21 -29.86
C PRO A 571 12.19 -19.16 -30.77
N TYR A 572 12.92 -18.76 -31.80
CA TYR A 572 12.42 -17.88 -32.85
C TYR A 572 12.06 -18.72 -34.08
N ILE A 573 10.97 -18.36 -34.77
CA ILE A 573 10.39 -19.16 -35.86
C ILE A 573 11.41 -19.54 -36.95
N VAL A 574 12.41 -18.67 -37.18
CA VAL A 574 13.49 -18.89 -38.14
C VAL A 574 14.30 -20.15 -37.88
N PHE A 575 14.53 -20.53 -36.61
CA PHE A 575 15.28 -21.73 -36.27
C PHE A 575 14.59 -22.98 -36.83
N GLY A 576 13.29 -23.13 -36.59
CA GLY A 576 12.51 -24.25 -37.13
C GLY A 576 12.56 -24.27 -38.66
N THR A 577 12.37 -23.12 -39.32
CA THR A 577 12.40 -23.04 -40.78
C THR A 577 13.74 -23.45 -41.37
N GLU A 578 14.85 -22.96 -40.82
CA GLU A 578 16.17 -23.32 -41.32
C GLU A 578 16.54 -24.78 -40.98
N LEU A 579 16.09 -25.29 -39.83
CA LEU A 579 16.26 -26.70 -39.47
C LEU A 579 15.58 -27.61 -40.49
N TYR A 580 14.39 -27.27 -40.98
CA TYR A 580 13.74 -28.00 -42.06
C TYR A 580 14.56 -27.98 -43.35
N ASN A 581 15.08 -26.81 -43.76
CA ASN A 581 15.91 -26.70 -44.97
C ASN A 581 17.15 -27.59 -44.90
N CYS A 582 17.73 -27.76 -43.70
CA CYS A 582 18.90 -28.61 -43.51
C CYS A 582 18.59 -30.11 -43.65
N VAL A 583 17.36 -30.55 -43.38
CA VAL A 583 17.00 -31.98 -43.32
C VAL A 583 16.07 -32.45 -44.44
N CYS A 584 15.42 -31.54 -45.19
CA CYS A 584 14.37 -31.90 -46.16
C CYS A 584 14.84 -32.81 -47.32
N ASN A 585 16.14 -32.83 -47.62
CA ASN A 585 16.72 -33.70 -48.65
C ASN A 585 17.17 -35.08 -48.12
N ASP A 586 17.15 -35.31 -46.80
CA ASP A 586 17.44 -36.59 -46.15
C ASP A 586 16.18 -37.12 -45.45
N ASN A 587 15.48 -38.04 -46.12
CA ASN A 587 14.22 -38.58 -45.62
C ASN A 587 14.37 -39.29 -44.25
N GLY A 588 15.52 -39.92 -43.98
CA GLY A 588 15.75 -40.58 -42.69
C GLY A 588 15.89 -39.57 -41.56
N LEU A 589 16.68 -38.52 -41.80
CA LEU A 589 16.89 -37.45 -40.84
C LEU A 589 15.63 -36.61 -40.63
N TYR A 590 14.91 -36.27 -41.70
CA TYR A 590 13.62 -35.58 -41.64
C TYR A 590 12.62 -36.34 -40.77
N GLN A 591 12.47 -37.66 -40.96
CA GLN A 591 11.54 -38.47 -40.17
C GLN A 591 11.95 -38.53 -38.69
N ARG A 592 13.25 -38.66 -38.39
CA ARG A 592 13.74 -38.66 -37.00
C ARG A 592 13.44 -37.34 -36.30
N ILE A 593 13.84 -36.21 -36.88
CA ILE A 593 13.61 -34.87 -36.32
C ILE A 593 12.13 -34.57 -36.18
N SER A 594 11.32 -34.94 -37.17
CA SER A 594 9.85 -34.81 -37.11
C SER A 594 9.27 -35.57 -35.92
N THR A 595 9.73 -36.81 -35.69
CA THR A 595 9.30 -37.64 -34.56
C THR A 595 9.69 -37.01 -33.22
N THR A 596 10.91 -36.47 -33.12
CA THR A 596 11.40 -35.78 -31.93
C THR A 596 10.57 -34.53 -31.60
N ILE A 597 10.28 -33.68 -32.58
CA ILE A 597 9.44 -32.49 -32.40
C ILE A 597 8.03 -32.90 -31.96
N ILE A 598 7.38 -33.82 -32.67
CA ILE A 598 6.01 -34.27 -32.34
C ILE A 598 5.95 -34.85 -30.92
N SER A 599 6.93 -35.66 -30.55
CA SER A 599 7.01 -36.28 -29.23
C SER A 599 7.20 -35.25 -28.12
N ALA A 600 8.10 -34.27 -28.31
CA ALA A 600 8.32 -33.20 -27.32
C ALA A 600 7.10 -32.29 -27.15
N ILE A 601 6.46 -31.87 -28.24
CA ILE A 601 5.24 -31.06 -28.19
C ILE A 601 4.07 -31.84 -27.58
N SER A 602 4.03 -33.16 -27.75
CA SER A 602 3.02 -33.98 -27.08
C SER A 602 3.19 -34.00 -25.55
N GLU A 603 4.41 -33.82 -25.05
CA GLU A 603 4.70 -33.69 -23.62
C GLU A 603 4.39 -32.30 -23.08
N THR A 604 4.84 -31.24 -23.76
CA THR A 604 4.65 -29.86 -23.29
C THR A 604 3.24 -29.34 -23.48
N LYS A 605 2.55 -29.84 -24.52
CA LYS A 605 1.29 -29.28 -25.03
C LYS A 605 1.42 -27.81 -25.47
N ASP A 606 2.65 -27.34 -25.72
CA ASP A 606 2.90 -25.99 -26.25
C ASP A 606 2.77 -25.97 -27.77
N TYR A 607 1.52 -25.91 -28.23
CA TYR A 607 1.21 -25.87 -29.66
C TYR A 607 1.56 -24.52 -30.32
N ALA A 608 1.98 -23.52 -29.54
CA ALA A 608 2.46 -22.24 -30.02
C ALA A 608 3.99 -22.22 -30.24
N ASP A 609 4.68 -23.34 -30.01
CA ASP A 609 6.13 -23.44 -30.13
C ASP A 609 6.61 -22.98 -31.51
N SER A 610 7.55 -22.03 -31.50
CA SER A 610 8.05 -21.40 -32.73
C SER A 610 8.92 -22.34 -33.57
N THR A 611 9.56 -23.35 -32.98
CA THR A 611 10.35 -24.35 -33.72
C THR A 611 9.42 -25.28 -34.49
N LEU A 612 8.38 -25.81 -33.83
CA LEU A 612 7.29 -26.59 -34.43
C LEU A 612 6.69 -25.86 -35.64
N ILE A 613 6.26 -24.62 -35.44
CA ILE A 613 5.59 -23.84 -36.49
C ILE A 613 6.57 -23.50 -37.61
N GLY A 614 7.79 -23.07 -37.25
CA GLY A 614 8.84 -22.75 -38.21
C GLY A 614 9.20 -23.94 -39.11
N PHE A 615 9.35 -25.13 -38.53
CA PHE A 615 9.79 -26.35 -39.22
C PHE A 615 8.82 -26.79 -40.32
N TRP A 616 7.51 -26.71 -40.08
CA TRP A 616 6.51 -27.08 -41.09
C TRP A 616 5.86 -25.91 -41.83
N SER A 617 6.22 -24.66 -41.52
CA SER A 617 5.66 -23.47 -42.19
C SER A 617 5.79 -23.53 -43.72
N HIS A 618 6.97 -23.92 -44.23
CA HIS A 618 7.30 -23.94 -45.66
C HIS A 618 7.65 -25.35 -46.18
N ALA A 619 7.35 -26.39 -45.41
CA ALA A 619 7.60 -27.77 -45.83
C ALA A 619 6.89 -28.12 -47.16
N SER A 620 7.45 -29.03 -47.96
CA SER A 620 6.78 -29.45 -49.20
C SER A 620 5.43 -30.11 -48.89
N LYS A 621 4.51 -30.14 -49.87
CA LYS A 621 3.21 -30.81 -49.68
C LYS A 621 3.39 -32.30 -49.34
N GLN A 622 4.39 -32.95 -49.95
CA GLN A 622 4.72 -34.35 -49.71
C GLN A 622 5.25 -34.57 -48.28
N ASP A 623 6.16 -33.72 -47.81
CA ASP A 623 6.78 -33.87 -46.48
C ASP A 623 5.78 -33.62 -45.36
N PHE A 624 4.93 -32.60 -45.51
CA PHE A 624 3.87 -32.32 -44.55
C PHE A 624 2.83 -33.45 -44.50
N GLU A 625 2.43 -33.99 -45.66
CA GLU A 625 1.49 -35.12 -45.72
C GLU A 625 2.06 -36.38 -45.06
N ALA A 626 3.38 -36.61 -45.17
CA ALA A 626 4.05 -37.75 -44.54
C ALA A 626 3.93 -37.76 -43.01
N VAL A 627 3.83 -36.59 -42.37
CA VAL A 627 3.72 -36.46 -40.90
C VAL A 627 2.31 -36.13 -40.43
N TYR A 628 1.40 -35.77 -41.34
CA TYR A 628 0.05 -35.29 -41.01
C TYR A 628 -0.71 -36.25 -40.10
N SER A 629 -0.69 -37.56 -40.40
CA SER A 629 -1.37 -38.58 -39.60
C SER A 629 -0.80 -38.69 -38.18
N SER A 630 0.52 -38.52 -38.02
CA SER A 630 1.19 -38.53 -36.71
C SER A 630 0.82 -37.31 -35.88
N ILE A 631 0.80 -36.12 -36.48
CA ILE A 631 0.37 -34.88 -35.81
C ILE A 631 -1.11 -35.00 -35.40
N LEU A 632 -1.98 -35.43 -36.32
CA LEU A 632 -3.41 -35.61 -36.06
C LEU A 632 -3.70 -36.56 -34.89
N ASN A 633 -2.92 -37.62 -34.75
CA ASN A 633 -3.14 -38.63 -33.71
C ASN A 633 -2.51 -38.25 -32.35
N GLN A 634 -1.39 -37.52 -32.34
CA GLN A 634 -0.63 -37.25 -31.11
C GLN A 634 -0.79 -35.84 -30.56
N ILE A 635 -0.92 -34.85 -31.44
CA ILE A 635 -0.96 -33.41 -31.13
C ILE A 635 -1.91 -32.66 -32.09
N PRO A 636 -3.20 -33.04 -32.18
CA PRO A 636 -4.14 -32.50 -33.16
C PRO A 636 -4.27 -30.98 -33.14
N ASP A 637 -4.13 -30.34 -31.96
CA ASP A 637 -4.17 -28.88 -31.80
C ASP A 637 -3.01 -28.16 -32.53
N ALA A 638 -1.87 -28.81 -32.75
CA ALA A 638 -0.76 -28.25 -33.52
C ALA A 638 -1.12 -28.02 -35.00
N LEU A 639 -2.16 -28.70 -35.52
CA LEU A 639 -2.63 -28.49 -36.89
C LEU A 639 -3.19 -27.08 -37.11
N PHE A 640 -3.66 -26.39 -36.07
CA PHE A 640 -4.28 -25.08 -36.20
C PHE A 640 -3.29 -24.02 -36.71
N PRO A 641 -2.19 -23.71 -36.01
CA PRO A 641 -1.19 -22.77 -36.52
C PRO A 641 -0.50 -23.27 -37.80
N LEU A 642 -0.27 -24.58 -37.93
CA LEU A 642 0.40 -25.17 -39.09
C LEU A 642 -0.43 -25.06 -40.37
N LEU A 643 -1.74 -25.26 -40.31
CA LEU A 643 -2.59 -25.05 -41.48
C LEU A 643 -2.86 -23.57 -41.74
N ALA A 644 -2.95 -22.75 -40.70
CA ALA A 644 -3.15 -21.30 -40.85
C ALA A 644 -2.03 -20.63 -41.67
N ILE A 645 -0.77 -20.98 -41.43
CA ILE A 645 0.36 -20.38 -42.15
C ILE A 645 0.50 -20.92 -43.59
N ARG A 646 -0.06 -22.11 -43.86
CA ARG A 646 0.07 -22.83 -45.14
C ARG A 646 -1.14 -22.68 -46.06
N CYS A 647 -2.31 -22.30 -45.55
CA CYS A 647 -3.54 -22.33 -46.31
C CYS A 647 -3.56 -21.28 -47.43
N SER A 648 -3.80 -21.73 -48.66
CA SER A 648 -4.13 -20.85 -49.79
C SER A 648 -5.60 -20.43 -49.77
N ALA A 649 -6.47 -21.30 -49.26
CA ALA A 649 -7.90 -21.08 -49.15
C ALA A 649 -8.41 -21.55 -47.78
N LEU A 650 -9.32 -20.79 -47.16
CA LEU A 650 -9.83 -21.08 -45.81
C LEU A 650 -10.64 -22.38 -45.76
N GLU A 651 -11.21 -22.80 -46.90
CA GLU A 651 -11.97 -24.04 -47.07
C GLU A 651 -11.11 -25.28 -46.83
N GLU A 652 -9.80 -25.21 -47.10
CA GLU A 652 -8.83 -26.29 -46.82
C GLU A 652 -8.72 -26.59 -45.31
N CYS A 653 -9.08 -25.61 -44.48
CA CYS A 653 -9.04 -25.71 -43.02
C CYS A 653 -10.38 -26.18 -42.43
N SER A 654 -11.36 -26.52 -43.27
CA SER A 654 -12.68 -27.02 -42.85
C SER A 654 -12.61 -28.21 -41.89
N ARG A 655 -11.60 -29.08 -42.07
CA ARG A 655 -11.30 -30.22 -41.19
C ARG A 655 -10.97 -29.83 -39.74
N LEU A 656 -10.46 -28.63 -39.47
CA LEU A 656 -10.16 -28.18 -38.11
C LEU A 656 -11.42 -28.05 -37.26
N PHE A 657 -12.52 -27.60 -37.87
CA PHE A 657 -13.83 -27.54 -37.22
C PHE A 657 -14.33 -28.94 -36.83
N ASP A 658 -14.08 -29.95 -37.68
CA ASP A 658 -14.46 -31.33 -37.39
C ASP A 658 -13.65 -31.92 -36.23
N LEU A 659 -12.39 -31.50 -36.06
CA LEU A 659 -11.58 -31.89 -34.89
C LEU A 659 -12.15 -31.35 -33.59
N VAL A 660 -12.63 -30.11 -33.58
CA VAL A 660 -13.30 -29.54 -32.40
C VAL A 660 -14.64 -30.20 -32.15
N ASN A 661 -15.46 -30.38 -33.20
CA ASN A 661 -16.77 -31.05 -33.08
C ASN A 661 -16.68 -32.48 -32.57
N SER A 662 -15.64 -33.22 -32.96
CA SER A 662 -15.38 -34.58 -32.49
C SER A 662 -14.67 -34.65 -31.12
N GLY A 663 -14.37 -33.50 -30.51
CA GLY A 663 -13.66 -33.42 -29.22
C GLY A 663 -12.18 -33.81 -29.29
N LYS A 664 -11.60 -33.90 -30.49
CA LYS A 664 -10.19 -34.26 -30.69
C LYS A 664 -9.23 -33.08 -30.50
N ALA A 665 -9.71 -31.86 -30.68
CA ALA A 665 -8.94 -30.63 -30.46
C ALA A 665 -9.74 -29.63 -29.62
N ASN A 666 -9.03 -28.73 -28.95
CA ASN A 666 -9.61 -27.68 -28.14
C ASN A 666 -10.09 -26.51 -29.01
N ILE A 667 -11.27 -25.94 -28.70
CA ILE A 667 -11.79 -24.74 -29.37
C ILE A 667 -10.80 -23.56 -29.31
N TYR A 668 -10.06 -23.42 -28.21
CA TYR A 668 -9.08 -22.34 -28.03
C TYR A 668 -7.90 -22.43 -29.00
N SER A 669 -7.68 -23.56 -29.67
CA SER A 669 -6.68 -23.71 -30.73
C SER A 669 -6.97 -22.83 -31.96
N PHE A 670 -8.22 -22.36 -32.13
CA PHE A 670 -8.51 -21.31 -33.12
C PHE A 670 -7.85 -19.96 -32.80
N ASN A 671 -7.48 -19.66 -31.55
CA ASN A 671 -6.66 -18.48 -31.26
C ASN A 671 -5.28 -18.59 -31.94
N LEU A 672 -4.69 -19.78 -31.95
CA LEU A 672 -3.45 -20.04 -32.67
C LEU A 672 -3.67 -19.92 -34.19
N PHE A 673 -4.73 -20.55 -34.73
CA PHE A 673 -5.06 -20.40 -36.14
C PHE A 673 -5.14 -18.92 -36.56
N CYS A 674 -5.94 -18.13 -35.85
CA CYS A 674 -6.17 -16.73 -36.19
C CYS A 674 -4.93 -15.85 -36.04
N SER A 675 -3.98 -16.22 -35.18
CA SER A 675 -2.73 -15.48 -34.97
C SER A 675 -1.70 -15.73 -36.08
N TYR A 676 -1.74 -16.89 -36.73
CA TYR A 676 -0.81 -17.28 -37.80
C TYR A 676 -1.41 -17.19 -39.20
N CYS A 677 -2.72 -17.02 -39.33
CA CYS A 677 -3.38 -16.85 -40.62
C CYS A 677 -3.05 -15.47 -41.22
N ASP A 678 -2.55 -15.48 -42.45
CA ASP A 678 -2.38 -14.25 -43.23
C ASP A 678 -3.69 -13.89 -43.93
N TRP A 679 -4.56 -13.21 -43.18
CA TRP A 679 -5.88 -12.78 -43.63
C TRP A 679 -5.84 -11.96 -44.93
N SER A 680 -4.70 -11.34 -45.26
CA SER A 680 -4.56 -10.52 -46.47
C SER A 680 -4.63 -11.29 -47.78
N LYS A 681 -4.45 -12.61 -47.73
CA LYS A 681 -4.44 -13.52 -48.89
C LYS A 681 -5.82 -14.05 -49.27
N HIS A 682 -6.83 -13.81 -48.44
CA HIS A 682 -8.17 -14.36 -48.62
C HIS A 682 -9.16 -13.27 -49.03
N ASP A 683 -10.18 -13.64 -49.81
CA ASP A 683 -11.25 -12.72 -50.18
C ASP A 683 -12.23 -12.50 -49.02
N LYS A 684 -13.04 -11.45 -49.14
CA LYS A 684 -13.94 -10.99 -48.07
C LYS A 684 -14.99 -12.05 -47.70
N ASP A 685 -15.53 -12.76 -48.69
CA ASP A 685 -16.63 -13.70 -48.48
C ASP A 685 -16.14 -14.95 -47.73
N SER A 686 -14.96 -15.47 -48.09
CA SER A 686 -14.35 -16.59 -47.36
C SER A 686 -13.98 -16.22 -45.91
N ILE A 687 -13.52 -14.99 -45.66
CA ILE A 687 -13.22 -14.52 -44.29
C ILE A 687 -14.49 -14.41 -43.46
N ILE A 688 -15.55 -13.81 -44.00
CA ILE A 688 -16.87 -13.73 -43.33
C ILE A 688 -17.38 -15.14 -43.03
N ALA A 689 -17.36 -16.04 -44.02
CA ALA A 689 -17.82 -17.41 -43.85
C ALA A 689 -17.04 -18.17 -42.78
N PHE A 690 -15.73 -17.94 -42.67
CA PHE A 690 -14.90 -18.53 -41.61
C PHE A 690 -15.32 -18.03 -40.23
N PHE A 691 -15.46 -16.72 -40.02
CA PHE A 691 -15.85 -16.17 -38.73
C PHE A 691 -17.28 -16.53 -38.34
N ASP A 692 -18.24 -16.53 -39.28
CA ASP A 692 -19.61 -16.98 -39.01
C ASP A 692 -19.62 -18.46 -38.59
N ARG A 693 -18.87 -19.32 -39.30
CA ARG A 693 -18.74 -20.74 -38.93
C ARG A 693 -18.10 -20.94 -37.56
N LEU A 694 -17.06 -20.17 -37.23
CA LEU A 694 -16.40 -20.21 -35.92
C LEU A 694 -17.33 -19.73 -34.80
N ALA A 695 -18.07 -18.66 -35.05
CA ALA A 695 -18.99 -18.10 -34.07
C ALA A 695 -20.15 -19.05 -33.74
N ARG A 696 -20.66 -19.76 -34.76
CA ARG A 696 -21.74 -20.75 -34.59
C ARG A 696 -21.28 -22.09 -34.02
N LEU A 697 -19.98 -22.30 -33.85
CA LEU A 697 -19.43 -23.57 -33.36
C LEU A 697 -19.74 -23.80 -31.88
N SER A 698 -19.60 -22.76 -31.06
CA SER A 698 -19.90 -22.79 -29.62
C SER A 698 -19.89 -21.36 -29.04
N SER A 699 -20.31 -21.21 -27.78
CA SER A 699 -20.24 -19.90 -27.10
C SER A 699 -18.80 -19.38 -26.97
N ASP A 700 -17.82 -20.26 -26.76
CA ASP A 700 -16.41 -19.87 -26.75
C ASP A 700 -15.90 -19.56 -28.16
N GLY A 701 -16.35 -20.29 -29.18
CA GLY A 701 -16.07 -19.98 -30.59
C GLY A 701 -16.54 -18.58 -30.99
N SER A 702 -17.73 -18.17 -30.55
CA SER A 702 -18.26 -16.82 -30.75
C SER A 702 -17.42 -15.73 -30.08
N THR A 703 -16.86 -16.01 -28.89
CA THR A 703 -15.97 -15.08 -28.19
C THR A 703 -14.65 -14.91 -28.95
N ILE A 704 -14.06 -16.02 -29.39
CA ILE A 704 -12.83 -16.00 -30.21
C ILE A 704 -13.07 -15.23 -31.52
N ALA A 705 -14.20 -15.46 -32.20
CA ALA A 705 -14.52 -14.74 -33.44
C ALA A 705 -14.59 -13.22 -33.21
N LEU A 706 -15.29 -12.77 -32.17
CA LEU A 706 -15.38 -11.36 -31.81
C LEU A 706 -14.01 -10.75 -31.49
N GLU A 707 -13.22 -11.38 -30.62
CA GLU A 707 -11.89 -10.87 -30.22
C GLU A 707 -10.93 -10.75 -31.42
N ARG A 708 -10.99 -11.69 -32.35
CA ARG A 708 -10.12 -11.68 -33.53
C ARG A 708 -10.57 -10.69 -34.59
N MET A 709 -11.88 -10.57 -34.84
CA MET A 709 -12.42 -9.49 -35.69
C MET A 709 -12.12 -8.11 -35.10
N LYS A 710 -12.25 -7.94 -33.77
CA LYS A 710 -11.85 -6.73 -33.04
C LYS A 710 -10.37 -6.41 -33.28
N SER A 711 -9.48 -7.39 -33.13
CA SER A 711 -8.05 -7.21 -33.38
C SER A 711 -7.77 -6.73 -34.81
N LEU A 712 -8.42 -7.34 -35.82
CA LEU A 712 -8.24 -6.94 -37.22
C LEU A 712 -8.70 -5.49 -37.45
N LEU A 713 -9.87 -5.11 -36.92
CA LEU A 713 -10.42 -3.75 -37.03
C LEU A 713 -9.58 -2.72 -36.26
N TYR A 714 -9.07 -3.06 -35.07
CA TYR A 714 -8.31 -2.13 -34.24
C TYR A 714 -7.00 -1.69 -34.88
N PHE A 715 -6.31 -2.58 -35.60
CA PHE A 715 -5.07 -2.26 -36.32
C PHE A 715 -5.32 -1.63 -37.71
N ASP A 716 -6.58 -1.43 -38.13
CA ASP A 716 -7.00 -0.96 -39.46
C ASP A 716 -7.23 0.56 -39.57
N LYS A 717 -6.66 1.36 -38.67
CA LYS A 717 -7.08 2.76 -38.48
C LYS A 717 -6.83 3.71 -39.67
N GLN A 718 -6.03 3.33 -40.67
CA GLN A 718 -5.69 4.19 -41.81
C GLN A 718 -6.17 3.63 -43.17
N ASP A 719 -6.23 2.31 -43.33
CA ASP A 719 -6.47 1.67 -44.64
C ASP A 719 -7.92 1.19 -44.83
N ASN A 720 -8.72 1.10 -43.75
CA ASN A 720 -10.11 0.60 -43.77
C ASN A 720 -10.29 -0.74 -44.50
N LYS A 721 -9.23 -1.57 -44.53
CA LYS A 721 -9.15 -2.84 -45.24
C LYS A 721 -10.17 -3.86 -44.72
N TRP A 722 -10.41 -3.87 -43.42
CA TRP A 722 -11.24 -4.81 -42.68
C TRP A 722 -12.64 -4.28 -42.38
N SER A 723 -12.98 -3.07 -42.84
CA SER A 723 -14.28 -2.42 -42.63
C SER A 723 -15.51 -3.27 -43.03
N PHE A 724 -15.35 -4.19 -43.98
CA PHE A 724 -16.42 -5.12 -44.37
C PHE A 724 -16.85 -6.07 -43.24
N LEU A 725 -16.00 -6.29 -42.22
CA LEU A 725 -16.32 -7.11 -41.06
C LEU A 725 -17.27 -6.44 -40.08
N ILE A 726 -17.48 -5.11 -40.16
CA ILE A 726 -18.28 -4.34 -39.21
C ILE A 726 -19.73 -4.84 -39.17
N GLU A 727 -20.34 -5.10 -40.32
CA GLU A 727 -21.73 -5.57 -40.38
C GLU A 727 -21.87 -6.99 -39.83
N GLU A 728 -20.92 -7.87 -40.12
CA GLU A 728 -20.91 -9.22 -39.53
C GLU A 728 -20.67 -9.16 -38.02
N TYR A 729 -19.77 -8.27 -37.56
CA TYR A 729 -19.50 -8.06 -36.14
C TYR A 729 -20.75 -7.59 -35.37
N ARG A 730 -21.49 -6.63 -35.96
CA ARG A 730 -22.78 -6.16 -35.42
C ARG A 730 -23.80 -7.28 -35.37
N LYS A 731 -23.90 -8.06 -36.44
CA LYS A 731 -24.80 -9.21 -36.55
C LYS A 731 -24.51 -10.27 -35.48
N LEU A 732 -23.24 -10.60 -35.23
CA LEU A 732 -22.85 -11.54 -34.18
C LEU A 732 -23.36 -11.13 -32.78
N ILE A 733 -23.39 -9.82 -32.50
CA ILE A 733 -23.89 -9.26 -31.24
C ILE A 733 -25.43 -9.24 -31.22
N ILE A 734 -26.07 -8.64 -32.23
CA ILE A 734 -27.51 -8.36 -32.26
C ILE A 734 -28.35 -9.64 -32.41
N GLU A 735 -27.91 -10.58 -33.23
CA GLU A 735 -28.60 -11.86 -33.44
C GLU A 735 -28.30 -12.89 -32.33
N GLU A 736 -27.51 -12.50 -31.31
CA GLU A 736 -27.10 -13.37 -30.20
C GLU A 736 -26.38 -14.65 -30.66
N ILE A 737 -25.72 -14.61 -31.83
CA ILE A 737 -24.83 -15.68 -32.27
C ILE A 737 -23.67 -15.79 -31.27
N ALA A 738 -23.14 -14.64 -30.83
CA ALA A 738 -22.38 -14.54 -29.61
C ALA A 738 -23.31 -14.30 -28.42
N PRO A 739 -23.43 -15.24 -27.46
CA PRO A 739 -24.25 -15.02 -26.29
C PRO A 739 -23.77 -13.81 -25.51
N VAL A 740 -24.70 -12.99 -25.03
CA VAL A 740 -24.39 -11.80 -24.25
C VAL A 740 -23.72 -12.18 -22.93
N ARG A 741 -22.52 -11.66 -22.68
CA ARG A 741 -21.72 -11.90 -21.46
C ARG A 741 -21.32 -10.58 -20.79
N ILE A 742 -22.25 -9.97 -20.04
CA ILE A 742 -22.05 -8.64 -19.40
C ILE A 742 -20.95 -8.67 -18.32
N ASP A 743 -20.71 -9.82 -17.72
CA ASP A 743 -19.69 -10.08 -16.71
C ASP A 743 -18.32 -10.47 -17.30
N HIS A 744 -18.19 -10.54 -18.63
CA HIS A 744 -16.95 -10.94 -19.31
C HIS A 744 -16.24 -9.73 -19.93
N GLU A 745 -15.04 -9.42 -19.43
CA GLU A 745 -14.19 -8.30 -19.87
C GLU A 745 -14.01 -8.24 -21.39
N GLY A 746 -13.52 -9.32 -22.02
CA GLY A 746 -13.24 -9.34 -23.47
C GLY A 746 -14.49 -9.08 -24.33
N TYR A 747 -15.68 -9.45 -23.86
CA TYR A 747 -16.93 -9.19 -24.58
C TYR A 747 -17.34 -7.72 -24.46
N MET A 748 -17.22 -7.13 -23.26
CA MET A 748 -17.53 -5.73 -23.05
C MET A 748 -16.58 -4.79 -23.78
N GLU A 749 -15.29 -5.12 -23.88
CA GLU A 749 -14.35 -4.37 -24.73
C GLU A 749 -14.72 -4.46 -26.22
N CYS A 750 -15.24 -5.62 -26.66
CA CYS A 750 -15.72 -5.81 -28.03
C CYS A 750 -16.90 -4.88 -28.34
N VAL A 751 -17.82 -4.72 -27.39
CA VAL A 751 -18.95 -3.79 -27.47
C VAL A 751 -18.50 -2.33 -27.42
N GLU A 752 -17.58 -2.01 -26.53
CA GLU A 752 -17.01 -0.67 -26.39
C GLU A 752 -16.36 -0.20 -27.69
N MET A 753 -15.54 -1.05 -28.31
CA MET A 753 -14.88 -0.72 -29.58
C MET A 753 -15.90 -0.35 -30.66
N ILE A 754 -16.95 -1.18 -30.84
CA ILE A 754 -17.95 -0.90 -31.88
C ILE A 754 -18.69 0.40 -31.59
N LEU A 755 -19.19 0.62 -30.37
CA LEU A 755 -19.95 1.83 -30.03
C LEU A 755 -19.11 3.11 -30.09
N ASN A 756 -17.82 3.02 -29.77
CA ASN A 756 -16.95 4.19 -29.74
C ASN A 756 -16.44 4.57 -31.14
N GLN A 757 -16.02 3.58 -31.94
CA GLN A 757 -15.37 3.81 -33.24
C GLN A 757 -16.35 3.80 -34.42
N TYR A 758 -17.50 3.12 -34.29
CA TYR A 758 -18.46 2.93 -35.37
C TYR A 758 -19.88 3.28 -34.90
N ASP A 759 -20.42 4.40 -35.38
CA ASP A 759 -21.78 4.83 -35.02
C ASP A 759 -22.81 3.72 -35.24
N SER A 760 -23.44 3.24 -34.15
CA SER A 760 -24.33 2.08 -34.18
C SER A 760 -25.45 2.18 -33.13
N PRO A 761 -26.51 2.97 -33.41
CA PRO A 761 -27.68 3.07 -32.53
C PRO A 761 -28.38 1.73 -32.25
N VAL A 762 -28.31 0.80 -33.20
CA VAL A 762 -28.94 -0.54 -33.09
C VAL A 762 -28.21 -1.39 -32.05
N VAL A 763 -26.87 -1.45 -32.09
CA VAL A 763 -26.07 -2.15 -31.08
C VAL A 763 -26.24 -1.48 -29.71
N ALA A 764 -26.23 -0.15 -29.65
CA ALA A 764 -26.45 0.60 -28.42
C ALA A 764 -27.80 0.25 -27.78
N SER A 765 -28.88 0.27 -28.56
CA SER A 765 -30.23 -0.11 -28.08
C SER A 765 -30.28 -1.56 -27.60
N PHE A 766 -29.68 -2.49 -28.34
CA PHE A 766 -29.65 -3.91 -27.99
C PHE A 766 -28.90 -4.16 -26.69
N ILE A 767 -27.66 -3.68 -26.56
CA ILE A 767 -26.84 -3.85 -25.36
C ILE A 767 -27.46 -3.12 -24.17
N SER A 768 -28.00 -1.93 -24.37
CA SER A 768 -28.71 -1.17 -23.34
C SER A 768 -29.85 -1.99 -22.71
N LYS A 769 -30.69 -2.65 -23.54
CA LYS A 769 -31.76 -3.54 -23.07
C LYS A 769 -31.23 -4.75 -22.31
N LYS A 770 -30.10 -5.32 -22.73
CA LYS A 770 -29.46 -6.45 -22.04
C LYS A 770 -28.87 -6.02 -20.70
N LEU A 771 -28.21 -4.87 -20.62
CA LEU A 771 -27.73 -4.28 -19.37
C LEU A 771 -28.88 -4.00 -18.40
N LEU A 772 -29.97 -3.39 -18.88
CA LEU A 772 -31.19 -3.21 -18.11
C LEU A 772 -31.72 -4.53 -17.55
N ALA A 773 -31.87 -5.55 -18.40
CA ALA A 773 -32.37 -6.86 -17.98
C ALA A 773 -31.44 -7.53 -16.96
N TYR A 774 -30.13 -7.44 -17.16
CA TYR A 774 -29.12 -7.99 -16.25
C TYR A 774 -29.21 -7.36 -14.87
N PHE A 775 -29.20 -6.02 -14.79
CA PHE A 775 -29.31 -5.27 -13.54
C PHE A 775 -30.64 -5.50 -12.81
N MET A 776 -31.69 -5.95 -13.50
CA MET A 776 -32.98 -6.29 -12.90
C MET A 776 -33.01 -7.69 -12.23
N THR A 777 -31.94 -8.50 -12.28
CA THR A 777 -31.91 -9.84 -11.68
C THR A 777 -31.28 -9.85 -10.27
N GLU A 778 -31.93 -10.48 -9.28
CA GLU A 778 -31.53 -10.47 -7.86
C GLU A 778 -30.13 -11.06 -7.58
N SER A 779 -29.63 -11.96 -8.43
CA SER A 779 -28.31 -12.60 -8.30
C SER A 779 -27.12 -11.72 -8.72
N SER A 780 -27.36 -10.61 -9.43
CA SER A 780 -26.31 -9.68 -9.90
C SER A 780 -25.85 -8.65 -8.83
N ASN A 781 -26.37 -8.78 -7.61
CA ASN A 781 -26.25 -7.82 -6.50
C ASN A 781 -24.97 -7.86 -5.66
N HIS A 782 -23.90 -8.54 -6.07
CA HIS A 782 -22.71 -8.60 -5.19
C HIS A 782 -21.69 -7.48 -5.45
N HIS A 783 -21.36 -7.11 -6.70
CA HIS A 783 -20.54 -5.92 -7.03
C HIS A 783 -20.76 -5.50 -8.48
N LEU A 784 -21.80 -4.69 -8.76
CA LEU A 784 -22.22 -4.27 -10.10
C LEU A 784 -21.02 -3.74 -10.92
N THR A 785 -20.59 -4.62 -11.82
CA THR A 785 -19.40 -4.84 -12.67
C THR A 785 -18.46 -3.70 -13.06
N GLY A 786 -17.18 -4.04 -13.25
CA GLY A 786 -16.00 -3.16 -13.31
C GLY A 786 -15.89 -2.20 -14.50
N HIS A 787 -14.70 -1.59 -14.65
CA HIS A 787 -14.44 -0.42 -15.49
C HIS A 787 -15.03 -0.44 -16.92
N TYR A 788 -15.11 -1.61 -17.57
CA TYR A 788 -15.63 -1.71 -18.94
C TYR A 788 -17.16 -1.54 -19.05
N VAL A 789 -17.92 -1.97 -18.03
CA VAL A 789 -19.37 -1.73 -18.02
C VAL A 789 -19.65 -0.25 -17.81
N ASP A 790 -18.87 0.41 -16.96
CA ASP A 790 -18.95 1.87 -16.77
C ASP A 790 -18.56 2.64 -18.04
N SER A 791 -17.54 2.18 -18.76
CA SER A 791 -17.16 2.74 -20.07
C SER A 791 -18.29 2.63 -21.09
N VAL A 792 -18.87 1.43 -21.24
CA VAL A 792 -19.98 1.19 -22.18
C VAL A 792 -21.23 2.00 -21.79
N LEU A 793 -21.59 2.08 -20.51
CA LEU A 793 -22.70 2.91 -20.05
C LEU A 793 -22.47 4.39 -20.38
N SER A 794 -21.26 4.90 -20.12
CA SER A 794 -20.90 6.29 -20.44
C SER A 794 -21.05 6.57 -21.94
N ILE A 795 -20.52 5.70 -22.81
CA ILE A 795 -20.67 5.85 -24.27
C ILE A 795 -22.15 5.81 -24.69
N ILE A 796 -22.94 4.92 -24.09
CA ILE A 796 -24.36 4.77 -24.39
C ILE A 796 -25.12 6.06 -24.06
N PHE A 797 -24.91 6.65 -22.87
CA PHE A 797 -25.59 7.88 -22.49
C PHE A 797 -25.03 9.11 -23.19
N ASP A 798 -23.72 9.21 -23.40
CA ASP A 798 -23.12 10.38 -24.05
C ASP A 798 -23.49 10.48 -25.54
N LYS A 799 -23.53 9.35 -26.27
CA LYS A 799 -23.74 9.35 -27.74
C LYS A 799 -25.13 8.91 -28.18
N TYR A 800 -25.79 8.04 -27.42
CA TYR A 800 -27.01 7.36 -27.86
C TYR A 800 -28.22 7.59 -26.93
N PHE A 801 -28.17 8.66 -26.11
CA PHE A 801 -29.18 9.00 -25.10
C PHE A 801 -30.62 8.86 -25.62
N ASP A 802 -30.96 9.52 -26.73
CA ASP A 802 -32.34 9.57 -27.24
C ASP A 802 -32.90 8.20 -27.61
N VAL A 803 -32.03 7.26 -28.00
CA VAL A 803 -32.40 5.91 -28.42
C VAL A 803 -32.61 4.98 -27.22
N VAL A 804 -31.86 5.19 -26.14
CA VAL A 804 -31.85 4.29 -24.98
C VAL A 804 -32.69 4.81 -23.81
N TRP A 805 -32.76 6.12 -23.62
CA TRP A 805 -33.42 6.76 -22.49
C TRP A 805 -34.90 6.36 -22.30
N PRO A 806 -35.72 6.16 -23.34
CA PRO A 806 -37.12 5.74 -23.15
C PRO A 806 -37.29 4.44 -22.34
N ASP A 807 -36.37 3.47 -22.49
CA ASP A 807 -36.42 2.20 -21.74
C ASP A 807 -35.90 2.36 -20.29
N TRP A 808 -34.84 3.16 -20.12
CA TRP A 808 -34.24 3.46 -18.81
C TRP A 808 -35.16 4.32 -17.94
N SER A 809 -35.72 5.40 -18.50
CA SER A 809 -36.59 6.35 -17.81
C SER A 809 -37.82 5.67 -17.23
N LYS A 810 -38.45 4.78 -18.01
CA LYS A 810 -39.57 3.95 -17.56
C LYS A 810 -39.16 2.97 -16.46
N SER A 811 -38.00 2.33 -16.58
CA SER A 811 -37.54 1.31 -15.62
C SER A 811 -37.09 1.92 -14.29
N LEU A 812 -36.42 3.07 -14.33
CA LEU A 812 -36.00 3.82 -13.13
C LEU A 812 -37.19 4.46 -12.39
N ALA A 813 -38.24 4.84 -13.11
CA ALA A 813 -39.44 5.43 -12.52
C ALA A 813 -40.45 4.41 -11.98
N ASP A 814 -40.24 3.11 -12.19
CA ASP A 814 -41.16 2.05 -11.75
C ASP A 814 -41.08 1.85 -10.22
N PRO A 815 -42.17 2.13 -9.46
CA PRO A 815 -42.15 1.99 -8.00
C PRO A 815 -41.87 0.57 -7.51
N SER A 816 -42.17 -0.46 -8.32
CA SER A 816 -41.87 -1.87 -7.98
C SER A 816 -40.37 -2.20 -8.08
N LYS A 817 -39.58 -1.31 -8.68
CA LYS A 817 -38.14 -1.47 -8.95
C LYS A 817 -37.27 -0.48 -8.17
N MET A 818 -37.74 -0.02 -7.01
CA MET A 818 -37.03 0.98 -6.20
C MET A 818 -35.61 0.53 -5.80
N ILE A 819 -35.43 -0.76 -5.48
CA ILE A 819 -34.10 -1.32 -5.15
C ILE A 819 -33.14 -1.22 -6.35
N PHE A 820 -33.64 -1.52 -7.55
CA PHE A 820 -32.87 -1.43 -8.80
C PHE A 820 -32.38 0.01 -9.06
N ALA A 821 -33.27 1.01 -8.90
CA ALA A 821 -32.89 2.41 -9.05
C ALA A 821 -31.87 2.83 -7.98
N TYR A 822 -32.05 2.42 -6.73
CA TYR A 822 -31.10 2.74 -5.66
C TYR A 822 -29.69 2.19 -5.94
N LEU A 823 -29.58 0.94 -6.42
CA LEU A 823 -28.28 0.30 -6.69
C LEU A 823 -27.51 0.94 -7.84
N LEU A 824 -28.21 1.49 -8.85
CA LEU A 824 -27.60 2.15 -10.00
C LEU A 824 -27.12 3.58 -9.71
N LYS A 825 -27.43 4.14 -8.55
CA LYS A 825 -26.99 5.47 -8.13
C LYS A 825 -25.51 5.69 -8.33
N PHE A 826 -24.66 4.72 -7.97
CA PHE A 826 -23.20 4.87 -8.04
C PHE A 826 -22.62 4.75 -9.45
N LYS A 827 -23.40 4.25 -10.43
CA LYS A 827 -22.98 4.15 -11.83
C LYS A 827 -23.52 5.27 -12.68
N LEU A 828 -24.81 5.57 -12.52
CA LEU A 828 -25.50 6.56 -13.32
C LEU A 828 -25.44 7.95 -12.70
N GLY A 829 -25.49 8.02 -11.36
CA GLY A 829 -25.47 9.27 -10.60
C GLY A 829 -24.06 9.76 -10.29
N HIS A 830 -23.97 11.03 -9.88
CA HIS A 830 -22.76 11.66 -9.41
C HIS A 830 -22.29 11.00 -8.10
N SER A 831 -21.01 10.63 -8.04
CA SER A 831 -20.46 9.84 -6.93
C SER A 831 -20.37 10.63 -5.63
N ILE A 832 -20.57 9.91 -4.51
CA ILE A 832 -20.27 10.43 -3.17
C ILE A 832 -18.79 10.77 -3.08
N GLY A 833 -18.45 12.02 -2.74
CA GLY A 833 -17.05 12.48 -2.62
C GLY A 833 -16.40 13.02 -3.91
N GLY A 834 -17.16 13.20 -5.01
CA GLY A 834 -16.67 13.90 -6.21
C GLY A 834 -15.72 13.10 -7.11
N ILE A 835 -15.67 11.78 -6.96
CA ILE A 835 -14.91 10.89 -7.86
C ILE A 835 -15.81 10.50 -9.04
N GLY A 836 -15.92 11.38 -10.04
CA GLY A 836 -16.60 11.16 -11.32
C GLY A 836 -18.08 11.56 -11.37
N ASP A 837 -18.53 11.97 -12.57
CA ASP A 837 -19.87 12.54 -12.80
C ASP A 837 -20.99 11.49 -12.93
N GLY A 838 -20.66 10.20 -13.03
CA GLY A 838 -21.62 9.14 -13.34
C GLY A 838 -22.04 9.16 -14.82
N ALA A 839 -22.44 8.00 -15.35
CA ALA A 839 -22.71 7.84 -16.78
C ALA A 839 -23.85 8.74 -17.31
N LEU A 840 -24.77 9.21 -16.45
CA LEU A 840 -25.89 10.06 -16.87
C LEU A 840 -25.52 11.55 -17.00
N PHE A 841 -24.37 11.97 -16.46
CA PHE A 841 -23.98 13.39 -16.41
C PHE A 841 -22.66 13.70 -17.15
N GLY A 842 -22.15 12.76 -17.96
CA GLY A 842 -21.01 13.01 -18.84
C GLY A 842 -21.30 14.08 -19.91
N VAL A 843 -22.55 14.16 -20.38
CA VAL A 843 -23.08 15.20 -21.26
C VAL A 843 -24.33 15.84 -20.64
N ASN A 844 -24.65 17.07 -21.03
CA ASN A 844 -25.81 17.79 -20.51
C ASN A 844 -27.13 17.25 -21.07
N HIS A 845 -27.87 16.50 -20.26
CA HIS A 845 -29.21 15.96 -20.57
C HIS A 845 -30.34 16.64 -19.77
N ASN A 846 -30.11 17.83 -19.21
CA ASN A 846 -31.01 18.45 -18.23
C ASN A 846 -32.47 18.58 -18.69
N ASP A 847 -32.72 18.95 -19.95
CA ASP A 847 -34.08 19.14 -20.44
C ASP A 847 -34.85 17.82 -20.52
N ALA A 848 -34.19 16.74 -20.94
CA ALA A 848 -34.79 15.41 -20.95
C ALA A 848 -35.04 14.86 -19.54
N LEU A 849 -34.15 15.16 -18.58
CA LEU A 849 -34.32 14.78 -17.17
C LEU A 849 -35.47 15.57 -16.50
N LYS A 850 -35.64 16.86 -16.85
CA LYS A 850 -36.80 17.66 -16.42
C LYS A 850 -38.10 17.12 -17.03
N GLN A 851 -38.09 16.77 -18.31
CA GLN A 851 -39.24 16.14 -18.96
C GLN A 851 -39.58 14.79 -18.31
N TRP A 852 -38.58 13.98 -17.97
CA TRP A 852 -38.79 12.72 -17.24
C TRP A 852 -39.47 12.92 -15.88
N CYS A 853 -39.11 13.97 -15.14
CA CYS A 853 -39.80 14.36 -13.91
C CYS A 853 -41.27 14.78 -14.15
N ALA A 854 -41.55 15.40 -15.29
CA ALA A 854 -42.92 15.76 -15.67
C ALA A 854 -43.75 14.53 -16.09
N ASP A 855 -43.13 13.57 -16.76
CA ASP A 855 -43.78 12.34 -17.22
C ASP A 855 -44.08 11.36 -16.06
N TYR A 856 -43.22 11.33 -15.04
CA TYR A 856 -43.34 10.46 -13.85
C TYR A 856 -43.21 11.24 -12.52
N PRO A 857 -44.16 12.13 -12.19
CA PRO A 857 -44.02 13.11 -11.11
C PRO A 857 -43.92 12.51 -9.69
N ASP A 858 -44.42 11.29 -9.49
CA ASP A 858 -44.43 10.64 -8.17
C ASP A 858 -43.13 9.89 -7.82
N SER A 859 -42.33 9.51 -8.83
CA SER A 859 -41.14 8.65 -8.65
C SER A 859 -39.85 9.23 -9.22
N ALA A 860 -39.87 9.76 -10.45
CA ALA A 860 -38.66 10.27 -11.11
C ALA A 860 -37.95 11.41 -10.35
N PRO A 861 -38.66 12.39 -9.76
CA PRO A 861 -38.01 13.43 -8.96
C PRO A 861 -37.25 12.88 -7.75
N ILE A 862 -37.73 11.79 -7.14
CA ILE A 862 -37.08 11.15 -5.98
C ILE A 862 -35.77 10.49 -6.43
N VAL A 863 -35.82 9.71 -7.52
CA VAL A 863 -34.62 9.06 -8.08
C VAL A 863 -33.60 10.11 -8.53
N LEU A 864 -34.04 11.13 -9.27
CA LEU A 864 -33.17 12.19 -9.79
C LEU A 864 -32.48 12.97 -8.64
N ALA A 865 -33.21 13.29 -7.56
CA ALA A 865 -32.64 13.94 -6.38
C ALA A 865 -31.42 13.19 -5.80
N SER A 866 -31.45 11.86 -5.86
CA SER A 866 -30.36 11.01 -5.39
C SER A 866 -29.17 10.91 -6.36
N TYR A 867 -29.36 11.24 -7.65
CA TYR A 867 -28.38 11.06 -8.72
C TYR A 867 -27.61 12.33 -9.09
N ILE A 868 -28.24 13.50 -8.96
CA ILE A 868 -27.67 14.74 -9.51
C ILE A 868 -26.35 15.15 -8.86
N PRO A 869 -25.46 15.84 -9.61
CA PRO A 869 -24.43 16.66 -9.00
C PRO A 869 -25.10 17.83 -8.26
N VAL A 870 -25.00 17.85 -6.93
CA VAL A 870 -25.75 18.81 -6.09
C VAL A 870 -25.15 20.23 -6.11
N TYR A 871 -23.85 20.37 -6.39
CA TYR A 871 -23.17 21.66 -6.42
C TYR A 871 -22.78 22.07 -7.85
N ASN A 872 -22.79 23.38 -8.10
CA ASN A 872 -22.11 24.03 -9.20
C ASN A 872 -21.23 25.15 -8.60
N GLY A 873 -19.94 24.89 -8.44
CA GLY A 873 -19.03 25.77 -7.68
C GLY A 873 -19.45 25.90 -6.21
N GLU A 874 -19.75 27.13 -5.78
CA GLU A 874 -20.19 27.46 -4.40
C GLU A 874 -21.72 27.46 -4.22
N HIS A 875 -22.48 27.19 -5.28
CA HIS A 875 -23.94 27.21 -5.28
C HIS A 875 -24.54 25.82 -5.54
N LEU A 876 -25.84 25.65 -5.31
CA LEU A 876 -26.55 24.44 -5.75
C LEU A 876 -26.65 24.42 -7.28
N SER A 877 -26.66 23.22 -7.86
CA SER A 877 -26.80 23.04 -9.31
C SER A 877 -28.20 23.41 -9.81
N ASP A 878 -28.32 23.70 -11.11
CA ASP A 878 -29.59 24.08 -11.74
C ASP A 878 -30.67 22.99 -11.58
N LEU A 879 -30.27 21.71 -11.64
CA LEU A 879 -31.20 20.59 -11.41
C LEU A 879 -31.65 20.51 -9.94
N ALA A 880 -30.76 20.78 -8.98
CA ALA A 880 -31.13 20.84 -7.57
C ALA A 880 -32.16 21.95 -7.31
N ILE A 881 -31.91 23.15 -7.85
CA ILE A 881 -32.84 24.29 -7.76
C ILE A 881 -34.19 23.94 -8.43
N TYR A 882 -34.16 23.35 -9.62
CA TYR A 882 -35.37 22.91 -10.31
C TYR A 882 -36.22 21.93 -9.47
N LEU A 883 -35.58 20.94 -8.83
CA LEU A 883 -36.27 19.97 -7.97
C LEU A 883 -36.87 20.63 -6.72
N LEU A 884 -36.16 21.56 -6.09
CA LEU A 884 -36.68 22.33 -4.96
C LEU A 884 -37.89 23.19 -5.36
N ASP A 885 -37.80 23.85 -6.51
CA ASP A 885 -38.83 24.76 -7.01
C ASP A 885 -40.13 24.05 -7.39
N ASN A 886 -40.03 22.88 -8.04
CA ASN A 886 -41.18 22.20 -8.64
C ASN A 886 -41.68 21.01 -7.81
N TYR A 887 -40.81 20.36 -7.04
CA TYR A 887 -41.11 19.13 -6.31
C TYR A 887 -40.80 19.20 -4.80
N GLY A 888 -40.43 20.37 -4.27
CA GLY A 888 -40.08 20.55 -2.87
C GLY A 888 -41.20 20.34 -1.83
N ASN A 889 -42.44 20.10 -2.26
CA ASN A 889 -43.52 19.66 -1.36
C ASN A 889 -43.45 18.14 -1.07
N ASN A 890 -42.72 17.37 -1.88
CA ASN A 890 -42.53 15.94 -1.68
C ASN A 890 -41.38 15.70 -0.68
N LYS A 891 -41.72 15.18 0.50
CA LYS A 891 -40.74 14.91 1.56
C LYS A 891 -39.63 13.93 1.14
N SER A 892 -39.93 12.97 0.27
CA SER A 892 -38.93 12.02 -0.23
C SER A 892 -37.89 12.71 -1.11
N VAL A 893 -38.30 13.67 -1.94
CA VAL A 893 -37.37 14.47 -2.76
C VAL A 893 -36.43 15.29 -1.88
N LEU A 894 -36.97 15.96 -0.85
CA LEU A 894 -36.16 16.70 0.12
C LEU A 894 -35.21 15.78 0.91
N SER A 895 -35.67 14.58 1.25
CA SER A 895 -34.85 13.58 1.94
C SER A 895 -33.66 13.14 1.07
N GLU A 896 -33.89 12.78 -0.19
CA GLU A 896 -32.82 12.35 -1.11
C GLU A 896 -31.82 13.45 -1.42
N LEU A 897 -32.27 14.70 -1.63
CA LEU A 897 -31.39 15.86 -1.76
C LEU A 897 -30.57 16.07 -0.48
N GLY A 898 -31.19 15.90 0.69
CA GLY A 898 -30.51 15.99 1.99
C GLY A 898 -29.42 14.93 2.16
N CYS A 899 -29.71 13.68 1.80
CA CYS A 899 -28.74 12.58 1.79
C CYS A 899 -27.57 12.86 0.83
N ASN A 900 -27.87 13.32 -0.39
CA ASN A 900 -26.86 13.65 -1.40
C ASN A 900 -25.95 14.82 -0.94
N LEU A 901 -26.51 15.87 -0.33
CA LEU A 901 -25.75 16.97 0.27
C LEU A 901 -24.98 16.60 1.55
N GLY A 902 -25.30 15.48 2.20
CA GLY A 902 -24.81 15.11 3.52
C GLY A 902 -23.86 13.91 3.55
N SER A 903 -23.73 13.17 2.45
CA SER A 903 -22.90 11.96 2.39
C SER A 903 -21.55 12.28 1.76
N PHE A 904 -20.45 12.13 2.50
CA PHE A 904 -19.07 12.30 2.02
C PHE A 904 -18.07 11.66 2.98
N SER A 905 -16.81 11.53 2.54
CA SER A 905 -15.65 11.24 3.38
C SER A 905 -14.57 12.30 3.13
N CYS A 906 -13.78 12.62 4.15
CA CYS A 906 -12.66 13.55 4.05
C CYS A 906 -11.50 13.09 4.93
N PHE A 907 -10.30 13.56 4.61
CA PHE A 907 -9.12 13.46 5.46
C PHE A 907 -8.85 14.85 6.05
N GLY A 908 -8.65 14.93 7.36
CA GLY A 908 -8.64 16.21 8.08
C GLY A 908 -10.06 16.75 8.34
N SER A 909 -10.14 18.04 8.67
CA SER A 909 -11.39 18.68 9.10
C SER A 909 -12.49 18.68 8.04
N ALA A 910 -13.68 18.22 8.42
CA ALA A 910 -14.89 18.35 7.60
C ALA A 910 -15.53 19.75 7.63
N VAL A 911 -15.05 20.67 8.49
CA VAL A 911 -15.63 22.02 8.68
C VAL A 911 -15.81 22.79 7.37
N PRO A 912 -14.84 22.85 6.44
CA PRO A 912 -15.01 23.59 5.18
C PRO A 912 -16.15 23.06 4.32
N ILE A 913 -16.42 21.75 4.36
CA ILE A 913 -17.49 21.10 3.59
C ILE A 913 -18.86 21.51 4.15
N TYR A 914 -19.01 21.49 5.48
CA TYR A 914 -20.24 21.93 6.14
C TYR A 914 -20.48 23.45 5.99
N GLU A 915 -19.42 24.27 6.03
CA GLU A 915 -19.53 25.71 5.78
C GLU A 915 -19.95 26.00 4.34
N LYS A 916 -19.40 25.28 3.36
CA LYS A 916 -19.84 25.35 1.96
C LYS A 916 -21.32 25.00 1.82
N LYS A 917 -21.75 23.88 2.41
CA LYS A 917 -23.17 23.46 2.45
C LYS A 917 -24.06 24.55 3.04
N LYS A 918 -23.66 25.11 4.19
CA LYS A 918 -24.37 26.20 4.86
C LYS A 918 -24.49 27.42 3.96
N ARG A 919 -23.40 27.91 3.36
CA ARG A 919 -23.42 29.08 2.47
C ARG A 919 -24.30 28.86 1.24
N ALA A 920 -24.22 27.69 0.61
CA ALA A 920 -25.04 27.33 -0.55
C ALA A 920 -26.54 27.33 -0.23
N LEU A 921 -26.93 26.78 0.93
CA LEU A 921 -28.32 26.75 1.38
C LEU A 921 -28.82 28.13 1.85
N GLN A 922 -27.98 28.91 2.52
CA GLN A 922 -28.32 30.28 2.96
C GLN A 922 -28.67 31.20 1.79
N ALA A 923 -28.01 31.05 0.65
CA ALA A 923 -28.27 31.83 -0.56
C ALA A 923 -29.72 31.67 -1.10
N LEU A 924 -30.45 30.64 -0.65
CA LEU A 924 -31.81 30.33 -1.08
C LEU A 924 -32.89 30.83 -0.09
N VAL A 925 -32.50 31.50 1.00
CA VAL A 925 -33.42 32.00 2.04
C VAL A 925 -33.78 33.47 1.79
N PRO A 926 -35.06 33.88 1.86
CA PRO A 926 -36.25 33.03 2.02
C PRO A 926 -36.64 32.35 0.69
N HIS A 927 -37.07 31.10 0.78
CA HIS A 927 -37.58 30.36 -0.38
C HIS A 927 -39.11 30.54 -0.53
N LYS A 928 -39.60 30.59 -1.78
CA LYS A 928 -41.03 30.81 -2.10
C LYS A 928 -41.95 29.69 -1.59
N ASN A 929 -41.44 28.46 -1.53
CA ASN A 929 -42.15 27.30 -1.00
C ASN A 929 -41.88 27.17 0.52
N PRO A 930 -42.91 27.23 1.39
CA PRO A 930 -42.74 27.13 2.85
C PRO A 930 -42.12 25.81 3.33
N ALA A 931 -42.45 24.67 2.70
CA ALA A 931 -41.89 23.37 3.08
C ALA A 931 -40.39 23.30 2.80
N VAL A 932 -39.98 23.82 1.64
CA VAL A 932 -38.57 23.95 1.25
C VAL A 932 -37.84 24.93 2.18
N ASN A 933 -38.46 26.08 2.47
CA ASN A 933 -37.86 27.08 3.36
C ASN A 933 -37.58 26.49 4.75
N GLN A 934 -38.52 25.71 5.29
CA GLN A 934 -38.34 25.01 6.57
C GLN A 934 -37.20 23.97 6.49
N TRP A 935 -37.17 23.15 5.44
CA TRP A 935 -36.11 22.16 5.24
C TRP A 935 -34.71 22.78 5.09
N ILE A 936 -34.61 23.93 4.40
CA ILE A 936 -33.36 24.71 4.28
C ILE A 936 -32.90 25.17 5.67
N LEU A 937 -33.80 25.78 6.46
CA LEU A 937 -33.49 26.26 7.81
C LEU A 937 -33.06 25.10 8.74
N ASP A 938 -33.74 23.96 8.66
CA ASP A 938 -33.37 22.77 9.42
C ASP A 938 -31.99 22.23 8.99
N SER A 939 -31.71 22.19 7.69
CA SER A 939 -30.43 21.72 7.14
C SER A 939 -29.26 22.64 7.51
N ILE A 940 -29.49 23.96 7.55
CA ILE A 940 -28.51 24.94 8.04
C ILE A 940 -28.24 24.69 9.52
N ARG A 941 -29.27 24.49 10.34
CA ARG A 941 -29.12 24.20 11.78
C ARG A 941 -28.33 22.90 12.02
N TYR A 942 -28.58 21.86 11.23
CA TYR A 942 -27.79 20.62 11.31
C TYR A 942 -26.33 20.84 10.92
N ALA A 943 -26.07 21.56 9.82
CA ALA A 943 -24.71 21.90 9.42
C ALA A 943 -23.98 22.72 10.49
N GLU A 944 -24.66 23.63 11.20
CA GLU A 944 -24.08 24.37 12.32
C GLU A 944 -23.71 23.47 13.50
N ALA A 945 -24.55 22.48 13.81
CA ALA A 945 -24.26 21.49 14.84
C ALA A 945 -23.09 20.56 14.44
N ASP A 946 -23.02 20.16 13.17
CA ASP A 946 -21.92 19.35 12.64
C ASP A 946 -20.60 20.14 12.61
N ILE A 947 -20.63 21.42 12.24
CA ILE A 947 -19.46 22.33 12.34
C ILE A 947 -18.98 22.41 13.79
N ALA A 948 -19.88 22.57 14.75
CA ALA A 948 -19.50 22.64 16.16
C ALA A 948 -18.85 21.33 16.63
N ARG A 949 -19.43 20.18 16.26
CA ARG A 949 -18.91 18.85 16.61
C ARG A 949 -17.55 18.57 15.96
N GLU A 950 -17.40 18.94 14.69
CA GLU A 950 -16.15 18.71 13.98
C GLU A 950 -15.05 19.65 14.49
N ARG A 951 -15.37 20.90 14.85
CA ARG A 951 -14.41 21.78 15.53
C ARG A 951 -13.97 21.24 16.89
N ASP A 952 -14.90 20.65 17.65
CA ASP A 952 -14.55 19.92 18.86
C ASP A 952 -13.59 18.78 18.52
N ARG A 953 -13.91 17.94 17.53
CA ARG A 953 -13.04 16.83 17.09
C ARG A 953 -11.65 17.29 16.62
N ASP A 954 -11.57 18.35 15.82
CA ASP A 954 -10.31 18.94 15.37
C ASP A 954 -9.46 19.39 16.58
N ALA A 955 -10.11 20.00 17.58
CA ALA A 955 -9.49 20.37 18.84
C ALA A 955 -9.05 19.13 19.66
N GLU A 956 -9.85 18.07 19.69
CA GLU A 956 -9.51 16.79 20.34
C GLU A 956 -8.30 16.14 19.66
N ASP A 957 -8.26 16.07 18.34
CA ASP A 957 -7.14 15.48 17.59
C ASP A 957 -5.84 16.22 17.90
N SER A 958 -5.89 17.55 18.06
CA SER A 958 -4.76 18.35 18.51
C SER A 958 -4.27 17.97 19.91
N MET A 959 -5.10 17.34 20.75
CA MET A 959 -4.79 16.93 22.12
C MET A 959 -4.37 15.46 22.21
N LEU A 960 -5.01 14.59 21.41
CA LEU A 960 -4.77 13.14 21.37
C LEU A 960 -3.46 12.76 20.68
N TYR A 961 -3.06 13.51 19.65
CA TYR A 961 -1.92 13.18 18.79
C TYR A 961 -0.73 14.14 18.91
N ARG A 962 -0.52 14.76 20.09
CA ARG A 962 0.62 15.66 20.36
C ARG A 962 1.97 14.96 20.36
#